data_AF-B7F8F0-F1
#
_entry.id   AF-B7F8F0-F1
#
_cell.length_a   1.000
_cell.length_b   1.000
_cell.length_c   1.000
_cell.angle_alpha   90.00
_cell.angle_beta   90.00
_cell.angle_gamma   90.00
#
_symmetry.space_group_name_H-M   'P 1'
#
loop_
_entity.id
_entity.type
_entity.pdbx_description
1 polymer ?
#
loop_
_entity_poly.entity_id
_entity_poly.type
_entity_poly.pdbx_seq_one_letter_code
_entity_poly.pdbx_strand_id
1 'polypeptide(L)'
;MAAGELVTRSSMAAASASAIACLLFLGFLPSLATAVSFSYSTFSNGTKNITLQGSAAIAGDGWIEITTGSNLPSGGTMGRVAYSPPVQLWEAATGEVASFTTRFSFNITPTNLDNKGDGMAFFLVGYPSRMPDTADGGALGLTSRTFDAVMSGDNRFVAVEFDTFNNSFDPSATYDHIGVDVNSIVSVQTESLPSFSLTGNMAAIVDYNSSSSILSVQLVKTWTNGSTTLYNLSTTVDLKTALPEKVSVGFSAATGSSLELHQLHSWYFNSSFQQNPPPAAQPSPTTSGPGLAGVIAGATAGGALFVVLLFAMIVVLVRRRRSKKRREAEEAEEARHVGLAGDDDDDDDGEPIVEIEMGMGPRQIPYHELVEATKSFAAEEKLGQGGFGAVYRGYLREQGLAVAIKRFAKDSSKQGKKEYRSEIKVISRLRHRNLVQLIGWCHGRDELLLVYELVPNRSLDIHLHGNGTFLTWPMRVKIVLGLGSALFYLHEEWEQCVVHRDIKPSNVMLDESFNAKLGDFGLARFIDHAVGMQTMTAVSGTPGYVDPECVITGRASSESDVYSFGIVLLEVACGRRPMSLQDNQKNGIFRLVEWVWDLHGQGDVISAADERLNGDYDVSEMERVITVGLWCAHPDPSARPSIRAAMAMLQSSGQLPVLPAKMPVPTYAPPVASVEGLFTSSTGMLSSSATQSSSTTSGYITHTSSSSNTSTSAGSKDSSSLLKHQYL
;
A
#
# COMPACT_ATOMS: atom_id res chain seq x y z
N MET A 1 19.91 76.77 -7.13
CA MET A 1 20.47 75.47 -7.51
C MET A 1 21.33 74.87 -6.38
N ALA A 2 20.78 74.65 -5.18
CA ALA A 2 21.53 73.98 -4.09
C ALA A 2 20.62 73.42 -2.97
N ALA A 3 19.42 72.94 -3.29
CA ALA A 3 18.51 72.36 -2.28
C ALA A 3 17.72 71.12 -2.77
N GLY A 4 18.04 70.58 -3.95
CA GLY A 4 17.30 69.47 -4.56
C GLY A 4 17.99 68.09 -4.50
N GLU A 5 19.25 68.01 -4.09
CA GLU A 5 20.07 66.79 -4.24
C GLU A 5 20.32 65.99 -2.96
N LEU A 6 19.84 66.43 -1.79
CA LEU A 6 20.07 65.70 -0.52
C LEU A 6 18.92 64.79 -0.08
N VAL A 7 17.74 64.86 -0.71
CA VAL A 7 16.53 64.12 -0.28
C VAL A 7 16.37 62.77 -1.01
N THR A 8 17.10 62.53 -2.10
CA THR A 8 16.99 61.30 -2.90
C THR A 8 17.83 60.12 -2.37
N ARG A 9 18.79 60.33 -1.47
CA ARG A 9 19.58 59.23 -0.89
C ARG A 9 18.94 58.58 0.33
N SER A 10 18.11 59.31 1.08
CA SER A 10 17.50 58.81 2.33
C SER A 10 16.29 57.90 2.08
N SER A 11 15.54 58.13 1.00
CA SER A 11 14.35 57.34 0.66
C SER A 11 14.68 55.98 0.02
N MET A 12 15.81 55.87 -0.68
CA MET A 12 16.25 54.58 -1.24
C MET A 12 16.76 53.60 -0.18
N ALA A 13 17.23 54.08 0.98
CA ALA A 13 17.68 53.22 2.08
C ALA A 13 16.52 52.60 2.89
N ALA A 14 15.39 53.30 3.01
CA ALA A 14 14.22 52.79 3.74
C ALA A 14 13.41 51.77 2.92
N ALA A 15 13.37 51.93 1.59
CA ALA A 15 12.71 50.99 0.68
C ALA A 15 13.50 49.67 0.54
N SER A 16 14.83 49.72 0.56
CA SER A 16 15.67 48.52 0.57
C SER A 16 15.63 47.79 1.92
N ALA A 17 15.55 48.50 3.05
CA ALA A 17 15.40 47.86 4.37
C ALA A 17 14.06 47.10 4.52
N SER A 18 12.96 47.64 3.98
CA SER A 18 11.64 46.98 4.03
C SER A 18 11.53 45.79 3.08
N ALA A 19 12.17 45.84 1.91
CA ALA A 19 12.26 44.70 0.99
C ALA A 19 13.14 43.58 1.54
N ILE A 20 14.23 43.92 2.24
CA ILE A 20 15.09 42.96 2.94
C ILE A 20 14.32 42.35 4.13
N ALA A 21 13.54 43.12 4.89
CA ALA A 21 12.72 42.58 5.97
C ALA A 21 11.63 41.62 5.46
N CYS A 22 10.94 41.91 4.34
CA CYS A 22 9.99 40.97 3.74
C CYS A 22 10.63 39.71 3.14
N LEU A 23 11.85 39.82 2.59
CA LEU A 23 12.63 38.67 2.11
C LEU A 23 13.17 37.82 3.28
N LEU A 24 13.51 38.45 4.40
CA LEU A 24 13.88 37.74 5.64
C LEU A 24 12.66 37.04 6.24
N PHE A 25 11.47 37.66 6.24
CA PHE A 25 10.23 37.01 6.70
C PHE A 25 9.73 35.86 5.79
N LEU A 26 9.99 35.93 4.48
CA LEU A 26 9.76 34.79 3.56
C LEU A 26 10.77 33.66 3.76
N GLY A 27 11.95 33.94 4.33
CA GLY A 27 12.94 32.95 4.76
C GLY A 27 12.60 32.24 6.08
N PHE A 28 11.57 32.70 6.81
CA PHE A 28 11.11 32.12 8.07
C PHE A 28 9.70 31.52 8.01
N LEU A 29 9.14 31.28 6.81
CA LEU A 29 8.05 30.31 6.70
C LEU A 29 8.66 28.93 6.97
N PRO A 30 8.23 28.18 8.01
CA PRO A 30 8.70 26.81 8.20
C PRO A 30 8.43 26.06 6.90
N SER A 31 9.48 25.50 6.29
CA SER A 31 9.32 24.71 5.08
C SER A 31 8.39 23.56 5.43
N LEU A 32 7.16 23.56 4.92
CA LEU A 32 6.24 22.46 5.16
C LEU A 32 6.96 21.15 4.81
N ALA A 33 7.22 20.32 5.81
CA ALA A 33 7.84 19.01 5.62
C ALA A 33 6.92 18.18 4.71
N THR A 34 7.34 17.97 3.47
CA THR A 34 6.57 17.21 2.48
C THR A 34 6.87 15.73 2.61
N ALA A 35 5.82 14.94 2.88
CA ALA A 35 5.82 13.49 2.72
C ALA A 35 6.36 13.09 1.33
N VAL A 36 7.23 12.08 1.27
CA VAL A 36 7.79 11.55 0.01
C VAL A 36 7.18 10.18 -0.25
N SER A 37 6.65 9.97 -1.46
CA SER A 37 6.20 8.65 -1.92
C SER A 37 6.60 8.41 -3.37
N PHE A 38 7.11 7.21 -3.66
CA PHE A 38 7.41 6.78 -5.03
C PHE A 38 7.28 5.26 -5.16
N SER A 39 7.14 4.78 -6.40
CA SER A 39 7.04 3.36 -6.72
C SER A 39 7.59 3.07 -8.11
N TYR A 40 8.56 2.16 -8.18
CA TYR A 40 9.17 1.61 -9.38
C TYR A 40 8.86 0.11 -9.41
N SER A 41 8.04 -0.32 -10.37
CA SER A 41 7.73 -1.74 -10.59
C SER A 41 8.79 -2.47 -11.42
N THR A 42 9.56 -1.71 -12.20
CA THR A 42 10.65 -2.13 -13.10
C THR A 42 11.57 -0.90 -13.29
N PHE A 43 12.80 -1.13 -13.73
CA PHE A 43 13.77 -0.08 -14.05
C PHE A 43 14.14 -0.08 -15.54
N SER A 44 14.23 1.11 -16.13
CA SER A 44 14.66 1.35 -17.52
C SER A 44 15.52 2.60 -17.57
N ASN A 45 16.22 2.83 -18.69
CA ASN A 45 17.01 4.05 -18.89
C ASN A 45 16.18 5.35 -18.79
N GLY A 46 14.84 5.27 -18.90
CA GLY A 46 13.94 6.40 -18.71
C GLY A 46 13.53 6.66 -17.25
N THR A 47 13.93 5.81 -16.31
CA THR A 47 13.55 5.95 -14.89
C THR A 47 14.13 7.24 -14.30
N LYS A 48 13.23 8.13 -13.88
CA LYS A 48 13.59 9.44 -13.30
C LYS A 48 13.86 9.34 -11.80
N ASN A 49 14.54 10.35 -11.24
CA ASN A 49 14.77 10.51 -9.81
C ASN A 49 15.55 9.36 -9.16
N ILE A 50 16.41 8.70 -9.94
CA ILE A 50 17.35 7.70 -9.44
C ILE A 50 18.76 8.14 -9.81
N THR A 51 19.67 8.06 -8.84
CA THR A 51 21.10 8.27 -9.03
C THR A 51 21.80 6.92 -8.89
N LEU A 52 22.58 6.54 -9.90
CA LEU A 52 23.43 5.36 -9.90
C LEU A 52 24.89 5.77 -9.67
N GLN A 53 25.61 5.03 -8.82
CA GLN A 53 27.00 5.30 -8.45
C GLN A 53 27.84 4.02 -8.47
N GLY A 54 29.12 4.17 -8.81
CA GLY A 54 30.09 3.07 -8.95
C GLY A 54 29.66 2.07 -10.02
N SER A 55 29.53 0.80 -9.62
CA SER A 55 29.19 -0.31 -10.52
C SER A 55 27.71 -0.37 -10.90
N ALA A 56 26.86 0.42 -10.23
CA ALA A 56 25.41 0.32 -10.40
C ALA A 56 24.99 0.75 -11.82
N ALA A 57 24.26 -0.11 -12.51
CA ALA A 57 23.77 0.11 -13.87
C ALA A 57 22.38 -0.49 -14.07
N ILE A 58 21.62 0.08 -15.00
CA ILE A 58 20.36 -0.53 -15.44
C ILE A 58 20.70 -1.64 -16.43
N ALA A 59 20.24 -2.86 -16.14
CA ALA A 59 20.44 -4.03 -16.97
C ALA A 59 19.19 -4.28 -17.82
N GLY A 60 19.25 -3.86 -19.09
CA GLY A 60 18.09 -3.95 -20.01
C GLY A 60 16.88 -3.14 -19.52
N ASP A 61 15.67 -3.64 -19.79
CA ASP A 61 14.40 -3.02 -19.38
C ASP A 61 13.73 -3.78 -18.23
N GLY A 62 14.50 -4.13 -17.19
CA GLY A 62 14.00 -4.98 -16.10
C GLY A 62 14.38 -4.54 -14.70
N TRP A 63 15.68 -4.36 -14.43
CA TRP A 63 16.22 -4.19 -13.08
C TRP A 63 17.49 -3.34 -13.04
N ILE A 64 17.90 -2.95 -11.83
CA ILE A 64 19.21 -2.33 -11.57
C ILE A 64 20.15 -3.41 -11.06
N GLU A 65 21.27 -3.62 -11.74
CA GLU A 65 22.42 -4.34 -11.21
C GLU A 65 23.24 -3.38 -10.36
N ILE A 66 23.33 -3.63 -9.06
CA ILE A 66 24.11 -2.79 -8.12
C ILE A 66 25.59 -3.17 -8.21
N THR A 67 25.90 -4.47 -8.31
CA THR A 67 27.26 -5.00 -8.52
C THR A 67 27.37 -5.65 -9.90
N THR A 68 28.59 -5.80 -10.42
CA THR A 68 28.82 -6.43 -11.73
C THR A 68 29.45 -7.82 -11.57
N GLY A 69 29.01 -8.74 -12.43
CA GLY A 69 29.55 -10.10 -12.51
C GLY A 69 30.79 -10.24 -13.40
N SER A 70 31.40 -9.14 -13.85
CA SER A 70 32.50 -9.16 -14.82
C SER A 70 33.66 -8.27 -14.39
N ASN A 71 34.90 -8.71 -14.69
CA ASN A 71 36.13 -7.94 -14.47
C ASN A 71 36.31 -7.39 -13.04
N LEU A 72 36.23 -8.25 -12.01
CA LEU A 72 36.48 -7.86 -10.62
C LEU A 72 37.84 -7.15 -10.47
N PRO A 73 37.85 -5.87 -10.07
CA PRO A 73 39.05 -5.20 -9.60
C PRO A 73 39.59 -5.87 -8.32
N SER A 74 40.86 -5.62 -8.00
CA SER A 74 41.43 -5.99 -6.69
C SER A 74 40.62 -5.32 -5.57
N GLY A 75 39.79 -6.09 -4.85
CA GLY A 75 38.88 -5.59 -3.80
C GLY A 75 37.40 -5.79 -4.10
N GLY A 76 37.03 -6.09 -5.35
CA GLY A 76 35.65 -6.38 -5.72
C GLY A 76 34.94 -5.28 -6.47
N THR A 77 33.63 -5.48 -6.68
CA THR A 77 32.75 -4.44 -7.21
C THR A 77 31.87 -3.88 -6.10
N MET A 78 31.58 -2.59 -6.18
CA MET A 78 30.60 -1.94 -5.30
C MET A 78 29.73 -0.97 -6.12
N GLY A 79 28.48 -0.82 -5.70
CA GLY A 79 27.55 0.12 -6.31
C GLY A 79 26.60 0.73 -5.31
N ARG A 80 26.01 1.87 -5.70
CA ARG A 80 24.86 2.44 -5.00
C ARG A 80 23.80 2.88 -5.99
N VAL A 81 22.55 2.72 -5.56
CA VAL A 81 21.38 3.36 -6.15
C VAL A 81 20.72 4.21 -5.07
N ALA A 82 20.35 5.45 -5.39
CA ALA A 82 19.68 6.34 -4.44
C ALA A 82 18.54 7.10 -5.11
N TYR A 83 17.47 7.34 -4.37
CA TYR A 83 16.44 8.29 -4.79
C TYR A 83 17.06 9.70 -4.81
N SER A 84 17.03 10.37 -5.96
CA SER A 84 17.79 11.61 -6.17
C SER A 84 17.29 12.79 -5.33
N PRO A 85 15.98 13.02 -5.14
CA PRO A 85 15.48 14.08 -4.27
C PRO A 85 15.74 13.80 -2.78
N PRO A 86 15.98 14.83 -1.95
CA PRO A 86 16.16 14.65 -0.52
C PRO A 86 14.85 14.18 0.15
N VAL A 87 14.97 13.26 1.10
CA VAL A 87 13.87 12.85 1.97
C VAL A 87 14.01 13.56 3.32
N GLN A 88 12.96 14.28 3.73
CA GLN A 88 12.88 14.86 5.07
C GLN A 88 12.59 13.75 6.08
N LEU A 89 13.51 13.51 7.02
CA LEU A 89 13.40 12.42 8.00
C LEU A 89 12.82 12.89 9.34
N TRP A 90 13.19 14.09 9.76
CA TRP A 90 12.67 14.75 10.95
C TRP A 90 12.74 16.26 10.77
N GLU A 91 12.06 17.06 11.57
CA GLU A 91 12.03 18.51 11.44
C GLU A 91 12.63 19.16 12.68
N ALA A 92 13.61 20.04 12.50
CA ALA A 92 14.32 20.64 13.64
C ALA A 92 13.44 21.57 14.48
N ALA A 93 12.48 22.26 13.84
CA ALA A 93 11.62 23.23 14.49
C ALA A 93 10.60 22.58 15.45
N THR A 94 10.01 21.46 15.05
CA THR A 94 8.98 20.73 15.79
C THR A 94 9.55 19.56 16.59
N GLY A 95 10.71 19.06 16.18
CA GLY A 95 11.31 17.84 16.68
C GLY A 95 10.61 16.56 16.21
N GLU A 96 9.63 16.69 15.31
CA GLU A 96 8.81 15.61 14.76
C GLU A 96 9.66 14.72 13.84
N VAL A 97 9.41 13.40 13.89
CA VAL A 97 10.12 12.39 13.10
C VAL A 97 9.11 11.71 12.18
N ALA A 98 9.48 11.54 10.91
CA ALA A 98 8.66 10.86 9.93
C ALA A 98 8.65 9.34 10.17
N SER A 99 7.46 8.75 10.12
CA SER A 99 7.33 7.29 9.90
C SER A 99 7.57 6.99 8.42
N PHE A 100 8.08 5.81 8.09
CA PHE A 100 8.19 5.38 6.69
C PHE A 100 7.97 3.89 6.51
N THR A 101 7.60 3.51 5.29
CA THR A 101 7.61 2.13 4.82
C THR A 101 8.35 2.07 3.49
N THR A 102 9.16 1.05 3.29
CA THR A 102 9.77 0.72 1.99
C THR A 102 9.55 -0.74 1.69
N ARG A 103 9.30 -1.05 0.41
CA ARG A 103 9.10 -2.41 -0.09
C ARG A 103 9.92 -2.59 -1.35
N PHE A 104 10.66 -3.66 -1.46
CA PHE A 104 11.50 -3.91 -2.63
C PHE A 104 11.63 -5.40 -2.90
N SER A 105 11.80 -5.73 -4.17
CA SER A 105 12.15 -7.09 -4.61
C SER A 105 13.54 -7.08 -5.21
N PHE A 106 14.31 -8.12 -4.91
CA PHE A 106 15.71 -8.20 -5.26
C PHE A 106 16.18 -9.65 -5.38
N ASN A 107 17.26 -9.83 -6.12
CA ASN A 107 17.98 -11.09 -6.25
C ASN A 107 19.43 -10.92 -5.80
N ILE A 108 19.93 -11.92 -5.09
CA ILE A 108 21.35 -12.12 -4.86
C ILE A 108 21.75 -13.40 -5.59
N THR A 109 22.65 -13.30 -6.55
CA THR A 109 23.06 -14.43 -7.38
C THR A 109 24.57 -14.62 -7.29
N PRO A 110 25.05 -15.48 -6.38
CA PRO A 110 26.45 -15.86 -6.36
C PRO A 110 26.78 -16.74 -7.56
N THR A 111 27.93 -16.51 -8.18
CA THR A 111 28.43 -17.39 -9.26
C THR A 111 28.96 -18.72 -8.73
N ASN A 112 29.43 -18.74 -7.48
CA ASN A 112 29.84 -19.93 -6.76
C ASN A 112 29.25 -19.87 -5.34
N LEU A 113 28.40 -20.83 -5.00
CA LEU A 113 27.76 -20.90 -3.67
C LEU A 113 28.79 -21.04 -2.55
N ASP A 114 29.96 -21.63 -2.81
CA ASP A 114 31.04 -21.77 -1.83
C ASP A 114 31.92 -20.51 -1.72
N ASN A 115 31.72 -19.51 -2.58
CA ASN A 115 32.48 -18.27 -2.61
C ASN A 115 31.56 -17.09 -2.94
N LYS A 116 30.71 -16.75 -1.98
CA LYS A 116 29.73 -15.65 -2.03
C LYS A 116 30.40 -14.28 -1.86
N GLY A 117 29.70 -13.24 -2.29
CA GLY A 117 30.07 -11.87 -1.98
C GLY A 117 29.51 -11.45 -0.62
N ASP A 118 29.84 -10.23 -0.19
CA ASP A 118 29.50 -9.72 1.13
C ASP A 118 28.02 -9.37 1.28
N GLY A 119 27.36 -8.92 0.21
CA GLY A 119 25.91 -8.77 0.20
C GLY A 119 25.44 -7.37 -0.19
N MET A 120 24.23 -7.02 0.27
CA MET A 120 23.60 -5.73 -0.01
C MET A 120 22.90 -5.13 1.21
N ALA A 121 22.67 -3.82 1.17
CA ALA A 121 21.96 -3.11 2.21
C ALA A 121 20.95 -2.10 1.65
N PHE A 122 19.80 -1.99 2.29
CA PHE A 122 18.94 -0.80 2.19
C PHE A 122 19.45 0.25 3.17
N PHE A 123 19.69 1.49 2.73
CA PHE A 123 20.28 2.52 3.57
C PHE A 123 19.47 3.82 3.66
N LEU A 124 19.68 4.51 4.78
CA LEU A 124 19.42 5.93 5.01
C LEU A 124 20.76 6.60 5.35
N VAL A 125 21.17 7.57 4.54
CA VAL A 125 22.44 8.31 4.72
C VAL A 125 22.21 9.81 4.64
N GLY A 126 23.15 10.63 5.12
CA GLY A 126 23.09 12.08 4.93
C GLY A 126 22.92 12.47 3.46
N TYR A 127 22.06 13.46 3.19
CA TYR A 127 21.88 13.97 1.83
C TYR A 127 22.98 14.99 1.45
N PRO A 128 23.56 14.92 0.23
CA PRO A 128 23.32 13.92 -0.81
C PRO A 128 24.13 12.63 -0.59
N SER A 129 23.62 11.48 -1.08
CA SER A 129 24.37 10.22 -1.07
C SER A 129 25.67 10.34 -1.85
N ARG A 130 26.78 10.02 -1.18
CA ARG A 130 28.12 9.93 -1.76
C ARG A 130 28.66 8.53 -1.54
N MET A 131 29.12 7.89 -2.62
CA MET A 131 29.84 6.63 -2.52
C MET A 131 31.17 6.86 -1.79
N PRO A 132 31.55 6.02 -0.81
CA PRO A 132 32.87 6.10 -0.16
C PRO A 132 33.97 5.58 -1.09
N ASP A 133 35.19 6.12 -0.96
CA ASP A 133 36.30 5.77 -1.87
C ASP A 133 36.76 4.30 -1.76
N THR A 134 36.61 3.67 -0.60
CA THR A 134 37.04 2.29 -0.30
C THR A 134 36.06 1.59 0.64
N ALA A 135 34.84 1.30 0.16
CA ALA A 135 33.80 0.57 0.91
C ALA A 135 33.57 -0.85 0.37
N ASP A 136 34.64 -1.46 -0.10
CA ASP A 136 34.71 -2.79 -0.65
C ASP A 136 34.64 -3.87 0.44
N GLY A 137 34.11 -5.04 0.06
CA GLY A 137 33.91 -6.16 0.97
C GLY A 137 32.78 -5.94 1.97
N GLY A 138 32.98 -6.45 3.19
CA GLY A 138 32.04 -6.39 4.32
C GLY A 138 31.59 -5.00 4.76
N ALA A 139 32.12 -3.93 4.16
CA ALA A 139 31.56 -2.60 4.36
C ALA A 139 30.27 -2.36 3.55
N LEU A 140 29.87 -3.30 2.68
CA LEU A 140 28.62 -3.30 1.89
C LEU A 140 28.39 -2.03 1.06
N GLY A 141 29.47 -1.33 0.68
CA GLY A 141 29.38 -0.03 0.02
C GLY A 141 28.85 1.10 0.92
N LEU A 142 28.79 0.94 2.25
CA LEU A 142 28.24 1.90 3.22
C LEU A 142 29.29 2.88 3.78
N THR A 143 30.49 2.40 4.13
CA THR A 143 31.53 3.21 4.79
C THR A 143 32.94 2.85 4.35
N SER A 144 33.86 3.81 4.39
CA SER A 144 35.28 3.60 4.09
C SER A 144 36.16 3.38 5.33
N ARG A 145 35.56 3.35 6.53
CA ARG A 145 36.30 3.26 7.79
C ARG A 145 36.33 1.81 8.30
N THR A 146 37.35 1.53 9.09
CA THR A 146 37.55 0.27 9.82
C THR A 146 36.27 -0.19 10.52
N PHE A 147 36.01 -1.50 10.50
CA PHE A 147 34.76 -2.13 10.96
C PHE A 147 34.36 -1.79 12.42
N ASP A 148 35.33 -1.45 13.28
CA ASP A 148 35.07 -1.08 14.69
C ASP A 148 34.73 0.40 14.92
N ALA A 149 34.73 1.23 13.87
CA ALA A 149 34.56 2.67 14.02
C ALA A 149 33.06 3.05 14.07
N VAL A 150 32.69 3.86 15.06
CA VAL A 150 31.39 4.55 15.08
C VAL A 150 31.46 5.78 14.17
N MET A 151 30.56 5.84 13.19
CA MET A 151 30.48 6.93 12.22
C MET A 151 29.95 8.20 12.87
N SER A 152 30.47 9.33 12.40
CA SER A 152 30.14 10.66 12.88
C SER A 152 30.06 11.65 11.71
N GLY A 153 29.37 12.78 11.95
CA GLY A 153 29.17 13.80 10.92
C GLY A 153 28.33 13.31 9.75
N ASP A 154 28.80 13.59 8.54
CA ASP A 154 28.10 13.29 7.27
C ASP A 154 28.17 11.80 6.87
N ASN A 155 29.05 11.02 7.52
CA ASN A 155 29.21 9.58 7.24
C ASN A 155 28.23 8.71 8.05
N ARG A 156 27.33 9.34 8.82
CA ARG A 156 26.31 8.63 9.59
C ARG A 156 25.30 7.94 8.69
N PHE A 157 24.89 6.75 9.08
CA PHE A 157 23.97 5.91 8.33
C PHE A 157 23.11 5.05 9.25
N VAL A 158 21.94 4.67 8.76
CA VAL A 158 21.17 3.54 9.27
C VAL A 158 20.93 2.62 8.09
N ALA A 159 21.19 1.33 8.26
CA ALA A 159 21.02 0.37 7.17
C ALA A 159 20.37 -0.92 7.65
N VAL A 160 19.74 -1.61 6.71
CA VAL A 160 19.27 -2.99 6.85
C VAL A 160 20.10 -3.82 5.89
N GLU A 161 20.95 -4.67 6.43
CA GLU A 161 21.85 -5.53 5.64
C GLU A 161 21.22 -6.90 5.37
N PHE A 162 21.53 -7.42 4.19
CA PHE A 162 21.29 -8.78 3.75
C PHE A 162 22.67 -9.35 3.44
N ASP A 163 23.29 -9.87 4.49
CA ASP A 163 24.68 -10.27 4.49
C ASP A 163 24.81 -11.74 4.07
N THR A 164 25.64 -11.99 3.08
CA THR A 164 25.90 -13.31 2.50
C THR A 164 27.26 -13.88 2.86
N PHE A 165 28.10 -13.14 3.59
CA PHE A 165 29.47 -13.50 3.90
C PHE A 165 29.83 -13.29 5.37
N ASN A 166 30.32 -14.35 6.00
CA ASN A 166 30.73 -14.29 7.41
C ASN A 166 32.09 -13.57 7.57
N ASN A 167 32.04 -12.28 7.87
CA ASN A 167 33.15 -11.46 8.35
C ASN A 167 33.38 -11.67 9.86
N SER A 168 34.52 -11.19 10.36
CA SER A 168 34.93 -11.42 11.76
C SER A 168 34.04 -10.76 12.82
N PHE A 169 33.20 -9.82 12.43
CA PHE A 169 32.29 -9.08 13.30
C PHE A 169 30.86 -9.63 13.29
N ASP A 170 30.58 -10.62 12.45
CA ASP A 170 29.24 -11.18 12.29
C ASP A 170 28.88 -12.16 13.41
N PRO A 171 27.58 -12.39 13.65
CA PRO A 171 27.12 -13.41 14.58
C PRO A 171 27.65 -14.80 14.17
N SER A 172 28.27 -15.49 15.12
CA SER A 172 29.05 -16.72 14.90
C SER A 172 28.25 -17.96 14.46
N ALA A 173 26.95 -17.83 14.18
CA ALA A 173 26.06 -18.97 13.98
C ALA A 173 25.88 -19.41 12.51
N THR A 174 25.91 -18.49 11.55
CA THR A 174 25.57 -18.77 10.13
C THR A 174 26.35 -17.90 9.16
N TYR A 175 26.36 -18.25 7.87
CA TYR A 175 26.94 -17.40 6.82
C TYR A 175 26.02 -16.30 6.34
N ASP A 176 24.71 -16.49 6.49
CA ASP A 176 23.69 -15.59 6.00
C ASP A 176 22.99 -14.96 7.22
N HIS A 177 22.85 -13.64 7.25
CA HIS A 177 22.03 -12.95 8.25
C HIS A 177 21.35 -11.70 7.70
N ILE A 178 20.30 -11.29 8.39
CA ILE A 178 19.72 -9.95 8.24
C ILE A 178 20.16 -9.14 9.45
N GLY A 179 20.59 -7.91 9.23
CA GLY A 179 21.09 -7.04 10.28
C GLY A 179 20.51 -5.64 10.22
N VAL A 180 20.52 -4.94 11.36
CA VAL A 180 20.22 -3.51 11.44
C VAL A 180 21.46 -2.79 11.93
N ASP A 181 21.98 -1.91 11.09
CA ASP A 181 23.16 -1.10 11.36
C ASP A 181 22.77 0.32 11.76
N VAL A 182 23.44 0.84 12.78
CA VAL A 182 23.26 2.23 13.23
C VAL A 182 24.63 2.86 13.44
N ASN A 183 25.09 3.64 12.45
CA ASN A 183 26.38 4.32 12.44
C ASN A 183 27.60 3.40 12.62
N SER A 184 27.44 2.09 12.43
CA SER A 184 28.48 1.06 12.52
C SER A 184 28.04 -0.06 11.60
N ILE A 185 29.00 -0.77 10.99
CA ILE A 185 28.71 -1.99 10.21
C ILE A 185 28.43 -3.19 11.12
N VAL A 186 28.74 -3.06 12.41
CA VAL A 186 28.36 -4.05 13.41
C VAL A 186 26.90 -3.82 13.76
N SER A 187 26.05 -4.71 13.28
CA SER A 187 24.62 -4.70 13.52
C SER A 187 24.26 -4.59 15.01
N VAL A 188 23.32 -3.68 15.32
CA VAL A 188 22.75 -3.56 16.68
C VAL A 188 21.77 -4.68 16.99
N GLN A 189 21.25 -5.34 15.96
CA GLN A 189 20.34 -6.47 16.05
C GLN A 189 20.45 -7.30 14.77
N THR A 190 20.49 -8.63 14.90
CA THR A 190 20.57 -9.56 13.77
C THR A 190 19.53 -10.68 13.88
N GLU A 191 19.22 -11.28 12.73
CA GLU A 191 18.53 -12.56 12.60
C GLU A 191 19.40 -13.48 11.74
N SER A 192 19.85 -14.59 12.31
CA SER A 192 20.65 -15.60 11.59
C SER A 192 19.76 -16.45 10.69
N LEU A 193 20.15 -16.61 9.44
CA LEU A 193 19.42 -17.42 8.47
C LEU A 193 20.20 -18.71 8.15
N PRO A 194 19.52 -19.79 7.73
CA PRO A 194 20.20 -20.97 7.20
C PRO A 194 21.19 -20.56 6.11
N SER A 195 22.38 -21.17 6.11
CA SER A 195 23.40 -20.88 5.09
C SER A 195 22.83 -21.01 3.68
N PHE A 196 23.21 -20.09 2.79
CA PHE A 196 22.81 -20.06 1.38
C PHE A 196 21.32 -19.74 1.12
N SER A 197 20.61 -19.22 2.12
CA SER A 197 19.21 -18.84 1.99
C SER A 197 19.03 -17.45 1.35
N LEU A 198 20.00 -16.55 1.47
CA LEU A 198 20.02 -15.23 0.83
C LEU A 198 20.48 -15.32 -0.63
N THR A 199 19.82 -16.17 -1.43
CA THR A 199 20.12 -16.35 -2.85
C THR A 199 18.85 -16.44 -3.70
N GLY A 200 18.81 -15.86 -4.90
CA GLY A 200 17.64 -15.85 -5.78
C GLY A 200 16.52 -14.89 -5.34
N ASN A 201 15.27 -15.18 -5.73
CA ASN A 201 14.12 -14.26 -5.57
C ASN A 201 13.75 -14.00 -4.10
N MET A 202 13.79 -12.71 -3.73
CA MET A 202 13.45 -12.20 -2.41
C MET A 202 12.62 -10.92 -2.49
N ALA A 203 11.80 -10.68 -1.47
CA ALA A 203 11.10 -9.43 -1.26
C ALA A 203 11.23 -9.01 0.19
N ALA A 204 11.51 -7.73 0.45
CA ALA A 204 11.63 -7.20 1.80
C ALA A 204 10.73 -5.98 2.02
N ILE A 205 10.28 -5.85 3.27
CA ILE A 205 9.56 -4.69 3.79
C ILE A 205 10.37 -4.15 4.96
N VAL A 206 10.67 -2.85 4.95
CA VAL A 206 11.25 -2.15 6.10
C VAL A 206 10.29 -1.05 6.52
N ASP A 207 9.79 -1.16 7.75
CA ASP A 207 8.81 -0.26 8.36
C ASP A 207 9.42 0.44 9.57
N TYR A 208 9.35 1.76 9.59
CA TYR A 208 9.72 2.58 10.73
C TYR A 208 8.51 3.32 11.31
N ASN A 209 8.23 3.09 12.59
CA ASN A 209 7.19 3.81 13.33
C ASN A 209 7.83 4.84 14.26
N SER A 210 7.62 6.12 13.96
CA SER A 210 8.19 7.23 14.72
C SER A 210 7.59 7.41 16.13
N SER A 211 6.41 6.86 16.41
CA SER A 211 5.82 6.92 17.75
C SER A 211 6.46 5.95 18.74
N SER A 212 6.94 4.80 18.24
CA SER A 212 7.62 3.77 19.05
C SER A 212 9.13 3.70 18.83
N SER A 213 9.65 4.46 17.86
CA SER A 213 11.04 4.38 17.36
C SER A 213 11.45 2.97 16.93
N ILE A 214 10.49 2.12 16.51
CA ILE A 214 10.79 0.75 16.07
C ILE A 214 11.05 0.73 14.57
N LEU A 215 12.20 0.18 14.18
CA LEU A 215 12.51 -0.25 12.82
C LEU A 215 12.26 -1.76 12.74
N SER A 216 11.37 -2.18 11.86
CA SER A 216 11.05 -3.58 11.61
C SER A 216 11.35 -3.95 10.17
N VAL A 217 11.85 -5.17 9.98
CA VAL A 217 12.26 -5.75 8.71
C VAL A 217 11.53 -7.08 8.57
N GLN A 218 10.91 -7.28 7.41
CA GLN A 218 10.34 -8.56 7.01
C GLN A 218 11.00 -8.96 5.69
N LEU A 219 11.58 -10.15 5.63
CA LEU A 219 12.14 -10.72 4.41
C LEU A 219 11.35 -11.97 4.03
N VAL A 220 10.81 -11.98 2.82
CA VAL A 220 10.16 -13.15 2.21
C VAL A 220 11.13 -13.75 1.21
N LYS A 221 11.57 -14.96 1.48
CA LYS A 221 12.38 -15.78 0.58
C LYS A 221 11.47 -16.72 -0.21
N THR A 222 11.54 -16.68 -1.55
CA THR A 222 10.85 -17.64 -2.41
C THR A 222 11.83 -18.71 -2.90
N TRP A 223 11.55 -19.96 -2.58
CA TRP A 223 12.35 -21.11 -2.99
C TRP A 223 11.98 -21.58 -4.40
N THR A 224 12.87 -22.32 -5.05
CA THR A 224 12.66 -22.84 -6.41
C THR A 224 11.48 -23.79 -6.54
N ASN A 225 11.07 -24.44 -5.44
CA ASN A 225 9.86 -25.25 -5.39
C ASN A 225 8.57 -24.42 -5.21
N GLY A 226 8.65 -23.08 -5.25
CA GLY A 226 7.54 -22.15 -5.05
C GLY A 226 7.16 -21.91 -3.59
N SER A 227 7.73 -22.64 -2.63
CA SER A 227 7.46 -22.38 -1.22
C SER A 227 8.11 -21.07 -0.77
N THR A 228 7.51 -20.42 0.23
CA THR A 228 8.02 -19.15 0.78
C THR A 228 8.38 -19.30 2.25
N THR A 229 9.49 -18.71 2.67
CA THR A 229 9.89 -18.57 4.07
C THR A 229 9.92 -17.10 4.46
N LEU A 230 9.37 -16.78 5.63
CA LEU A 230 9.33 -15.42 6.16
C LEU A 230 10.32 -15.31 7.33
N TYR A 231 11.23 -14.35 7.24
CA TYR A 231 12.16 -13.95 8.30
C TYR A 231 11.80 -12.54 8.77
N ASN A 232 11.95 -12.27 10.06
CA ASN A 232 11.60 -10.98 10.63
C ASN A 232 12.66 -10.54 11.64
N LEU A 233 12.89 -9.23 11.67
CA LEU A 233 13.83 -8.58 12.56
C LEU A 233 13.22 -7.26 13.00
N SER A 234 13.39 -6.88 14.26
CA SER A 234 12.97 -5.54 14.72
C SER A 234 13.86 -5.05 15.82
N THR A 235 14.11 -3.75 15.85
CA THR A 235 14.88 -3.10 16.91
C THR A 235 14.46 -1.63 17.06
N THR A 236 14.79 -1.04 18.20
CA THR A 236 14.55 0.38 18.45
C THR A 236 15.68 1.21 17.86
N VAL A 237 15.35 2.15 16.97
CA VAL A 237 16.29 3.09 16.36
C VAL A 237 15.75 4.51 16.50
N ASP A 238 16.50 5.36 17.21
CA ASP A 238 16.22 6.79 17.25
C ASP A 238 16.84 7.47 16.01
N LEU A 239 16.04 7.61 14.95
CA LEU A 239 16.49 8.19 13.69
C LEU A 239 16.90 9.66 13.81
N LYS A 240 16.34 10.39 14.79
CA LYS A 240 16.65 11.80 14.99
C LYS A 240 18.06 12.00 15.53
N THR A 241 18.51 11.11 16.42
CA THR A 241 19.89 11.13 16.92
C THR A 241 20.86 10.45 15.96
N ALA A 242 20.40 9.41 15.24
CA ALA A 242 21.25 8.68 14.30
C ALA A 242 21.58 9.47 13.03
N LEU A 243 20.65 10.26 12.48
CA LEU A 243 20.75 10.82 11.13
C LEU A 243 20.46 12.33 11.07
N PRO A 244 20.97 13.05 10.05
CA PRO A 244 20.60 14.44 9.82
C PRO A 244 19.14 14.59 9.39
N GLU A 245 18.68 15.84 9.39
CA GLU A 245 17.29 16.23 9.10
C GLU A 245 16.82 15.77 7.70
N LYS A 246 17.72 15.84 6.70
CA LYS A 246 17.50 15.39 5.33
C LYS A 246 18.43 14.25 4.97
N VAL A 247 17.87 13.19 4.41
CA VAL A 247 18.59 11.96 4.06
C VAL A 247 18.40 11.58 2.60
N SER A 248 19.31 10.76 2.10
CA SER A 248 19.10 9.96 0.90
C SER A 248 18.69 8.55 1.30
N VAL A 249 17.73 7.99 0.58
CA VAL A 249 17.31 6.59 0.70
C VAL A 249 17.80 5.82 -0.52
N GLY A 250 18.24 4.59 -0.34
CA GLY A 250 18.81 3.82 -1.44
C GLY A 250 19.25 2.42 -1.06
N PHE A 251 20.00 1.81 -1.98
CA PHE A 251 20.61 0.50 -1.79
C PHE A 251 22.08 0.55 -2.15
N SER A 252 22.89 -0.17 -1.39
CA SER A 252 24.31 -0.40 -1.66
C SER A 252 24.58 -1.90 -1.70
N ALA A 253 25.63 -2.29 -2.41
CA ALA A 253 26.10 -3.66 -2.40
C ALA A 253 27.59 -3.71 -2.70
N ALA A 254 28.26 -4.72 -2.17
CA ALA A 254 29.66 -4.99 -2.41
C ALA A 254 29.90 -6.50 -2.49
N THR A 255 30.90 -6.92 -3.26
CA THR A 255 31.15 -8.35 -3.52
C THR A 255 32.44 -8.88 -2.89
N GLY A 256 33.29 -7.99 -2.38
CA GLY A 256 34.64 -8.33 -1.98
C GLY A 256 35.39 -9.06 -3.10
N SER A 257 36.24 -10.03 -2.76
CA SER A 257 36.98 -10.83 -3.75
C SER A 257 36.13 -11.81 -4.58
N SER A 258 34.83 -11.88 -4.35
CA SER A 258 33.93 -12.86 -4.94
C SER A 258 33.06 -12.27 -6.05
N LEU A 259 32.49 -13.15 -6.88
CA LEU A 259 31.56 -12.78 -7.95
C LEU A 259 30.12 -13.05 -7.49
N GLU A 260 29.40 -11.98 -7.17
CA GLU A 260 28.01 -12.01 -6.76
C GLU A 260 27.24 -10.82 -7.34
N LEU A 261 26.09 -11.12 -7.92
CA LEU A 261 25.21 -10.11 -8.52
C LEU A 261 24.13 -9.72 -7.52
N HIS A 262 24.00 -8.42 -7.29
CA HIS A 262 22.93 -7.82 -6.48
C HIS A 262 22.00 -7.05 -7.41
N GLN A 263 20.78 -7.55 -7.57
CA GLN A 263 19.82 -7.05 -8.56
C GLN A 263 18.58 -6.50 -7.86
N LEU A 264 18.26 -5.22 -8.07
CA LEU A 264 17.04 -4.59 -7.59
C LEU A 264 15.97 -4.59 -8.68
N HIS A 265 14.87 -5.31 -8.45
CA HIS A 265 13.81 -5.51 -9.44
C HIS A 265 12.65 -4.52 -9.27
N SER A 266 12.30 -4.18 -8.04
CA SER A 266 11.25 -3.18 -7.76
C SER A 266 11.54 -2.43 -6.46
N TRP A 267 11.01 -1.21 -6.35
CA TRP A 267 11.19 -0.39 -5.17
C TRP A 267 10.03 0.58 -4.96
N TYR A 268 9.40 0.49 -3.79
CA TYR A 268 8.38 1.39 -3.29
C TYR A 268 8.87 2.03 -1.98
N PHE A 269 8.59 3.31 -1.80
CA PHE A 269 8.89 4.04 -0.57
C PHE A 269 7.75 5.02 -0.28
N ASN A 270 7.42 5.18 1.01
CA ASN A 270 6.46 6.17 1.47
C ASN A 270 6.86 6.66 2.88
N SER A 271 7.00 7.97 3.07
CA SER A 271 7.18 8.59 4.39
C SER A 271 6.04 9.55 4.74
N SER A 272 5.73 9.68 6.02
CA SER A 272 4.70 10.57 6.53
C SER A 272 5.27 11.53 7.57
N PHE A 273 5.00 12.84 7.44
CA PHE A 273 5.03 13.80 8.53
C PHE A 273 3.62 13.93 9.11
N GLN A 274 3.48 13.60 10.38
CA GLN A 274 2.24 13.64 11.14
C GLN A 274 2.25 14.87 12.08
N GLN A 275 1.86 16.03 11.56
CA GLN A 275 1.75 17.25 12.36
C GLN A 275 0.81 17.06 13.57
N ASN A 276 1.37 17.06 14.77
CA ASN A 276 0.62 17.42 15.97
C ASN A 276 0.52 18.95 16.03
N PRO A 277 -0.67 19.54 16.27
CA PRO A 277 -0.77 20.99 16.41
C PRO A 277 0.07 21.45 17.61
N PRO A 278 0.82 22.57 17.50
CA PRO A 278 1.58 23.08 18.63
C PRO A 278 0.63 23.44 19.78
N PRO A 279 1.05 23.31 21.05
CA PRO A 279 0.24 23.73 22.18
C PRO A 279 -0.11 25.21 22.02
N ALA A 280 -1.40 25.53 22.13
CA ALA A 280 -1.93 26.88 21.95
C ALA A 280 -1.11 27.88 22.77
N ALA A 281 -0.48 28.83 22.08
CA ALA A 281 0.27 29.91 22.72
C ALA A 281 -0.65 30.67 23.69
N GLN A 282 -0.27 30.72 24.96
CA GLN A 282 -0.95 31.53 25.96
C GLN A 282 -0.81 33.03 25.63
N PRO A 283 -1.86 33.84 25.81
CA PRO A 283 -1.78 35.27 25.59
C PRO A 283 -0.95 35.92 26.70
N SER A 284 0.18 36.52 26.35
CA SER A 284 0.97 37.33 27.26
C SER A 284 0.31 38.71 27.49
N PRO A 285 0.41 39.27 28.72
CA PRO A 285 -0.39 40.41 29.12
C PRO A 285 0.17 41.74 28.62
N THR A 286 -0.76 42.61 28.25
CA THR A 286 -0.59 44.02 27.94
C THR A 286 -0.06 44.81 29.13
N THR A 287 0.99 45.62 28.92
CA THR A 287 1.31 46.75 29.81
C THR A 287 1.51 48.02 28.97
N SER A 288 0.69 49.00 29.32
CA SER A 288 0.59 50.36 28.80
C SER A 288 1.79 51.25 29.16
N GLY A 289 2.13 52.19 28.28
CA GLY A 289 2.95 53.37 28.59
C GLY A 289 3.07 54.33 27.40
N PRO A 290 2.64 55.61 27.49
CA PRO A 290 2.46 56.52 26.35
C PRO A 290 3.68 57.42 26.09
N GLY A 291 3.84 57.89 24.85
CA GLY A 291 4.92 58.79 24.44
C GLY A 291 4.63 59.53 23.13
N LEU A 292 4.23 60.79 23.28
CA LEU A 292 3.85 61.84 22.33
C LEU A 292 4.95 62.22 21.31
N ALA A 293 4.57 62.38 20.03
CA ALA A 293 4.96 63.45 19.06
C ALA A 293 4.60 62.98 17.63
N GLY A 294 3.87 63.67 16.76
CA GLY A 294 3.59 65.09 16.64
C GLY A 294 4.17 65.62 15.32
N VAL A 295 3.28 65.85 14.32
CA VAL A 295 3.53 66.60 13.06
C VAL A 295 4.39 65.83 12.03
N ILE A 296 3.91 65.44 10.84
CA ILE A 296 3.66 66.30 9.66
C ILE A 296 2.60 65.62 8.76
N ALA A 297 1.49 66.32 8.55
CA ALA A 297 0.50 66.03 7.52
C ALA A 297 0.93 66.67 6.19
N GLY A 298 0.57 66.02 5.07
CA GLY A 298 0.29 66.70 3.81
C GLY A 298 1.44 66.83 2.81
N ALA A 299 1.89 65.70 2.22
CA ALA A 299 2.49 65.66 0.85
C ALA A 299 2.79 64.23 0.33
N THR A 300 2.70 63.18 1.16
CA THR A 300 3.13 61.81 0.80
C THR A 300 2.01 60.83 0.46
N ALA A 301 0.75 61.18 0.74
CA ALA A 301 -0.40 60.30 0.48
C ALA A 301 -0.71 60.13 -1.03
N GLY A 302 -0.44 61.15 -1.86
CA GLY A 302 -0.67 61.06 -3.31
C GLY A 302 0.33 60.17 -4.05
N GLY A 303 1.61 60.21 -3.67
CA GLY A 303 2.67 59.40 -4.28
C GLY A 303 2.54 57.91 -3.93
N ALA A 304 2.26 57.60 -2.66
CA ALA A 304 2.04 56.22 -2.24
C ALA A 304 0.79 55.62 -2.89
N LEU A 305 -0.30 56.38 -2.99
CA LEU A 305 -1.52 55.92 -3.67
C LEU A 305 -1.28 55.71 -5.17
N PHE A 306 -0.51 56.58 -5.83
CA PHE A 306 -0.16 56.43 -7.24
C PHE A 306 0.69 55.18 -7.50
N VAL A 307 1.67 54.88 -6.66
CA VAL A 307 2.51 53.68 -6.80
C VAL A 307 1.69 52.40 -6.57
N VAL A 308 0.78 52.40 -5.59
CA VAL A 308 -0.12 51.26 -5.34
C VAL A 308 -1.08 51.05 -6.51
N LEU A 309 -1.66 52.12 -7.06
CA LEU A 309 -2.55 52.04 -8.23
C LEU A 309 -1.79 51.62 -9.51
N LEU A 310 -0.56 52.08 -9.70
CA LEU A 310 0.29 51.67 -10.82
C LEU A 310 0.66 50.19 -10.72
N PHE A 311 1.00 49.70 -9.52
CA PHE A 311 1.30 48.28 -9.30
C PHE A 311 0.06 47.41 -9.50
N ALA A 312 -1.10 47.83 -9.00
CA ALA A 312 -2.37 47.15 -9.24
C ALA A 312 -2.71 47.10 -10.75
N MET A 313 -2.48 48.20 -11.49
CA MET A 313 -2.70 48.25 -12.92
C MET A 313 -1.75 47.30 -13.68
N ILE A 314 -0.47 47.24 -13.30
CA ILE A 314 0.51 46.31 -13.89
C ILE A 314 0.11 44.85 -13.61
N VAL A 315 -0.31 44.53 -12.38
CA VAL A 315 -0.79 43.18 -12.03
C VAL A 315 -2.02 42.81 -12.85
N VAL A 316 -2.97 43.73 -13.03
CA VAL A 316 -4.16 43.50 -13.88
C VAL A 316 -3.76 43.33 -15.34
N LEU A 317 -2.84 44.12 -15.87
CA LEU A 317 -2.36 43.99 -17.26
C LEU A 317 -1.60 42.68 -17.49
N VAL A 318 -0.78 42.24 -16.53
CA VAL A 318 -0.09 40.94 -16.58
C VAL A 318 -1.09 39.79 -16.47
N ARG A 319 -2.09 39.89 -15.59
CA ARG A 319 -3.17 38.89 -15.49
C ARG A 319 -4.00 38.83 -16.77
N ARG A 320 -4.33 39.97 -17.38
CA ARG A 320 -5.04 40.02 -18.68
C ARG A 320 -4.20 39.48 -19.82
N ARG A 321 -2.89 39.76 -19.87
CA ARG A 321 -1.97 39.17 -20.87
C ARG A 321 -1.78 37.67 -20.68
N ARG A 322 -1.67 37.18 -19.43
CA ARG A 322 -1.60 35.74 -19.13
C ARG A 322 -2.91 35.03 -19.41
N SER A 323 -4.05 35.67 -19.14
CA SER A 323 -5.39 35.15 -19.50
C SER A 323 -5.61 35.11 -21.01
N LYS A 324 -5.15 36.13 -21.76
CA LYS A 324 -5.21 36.13 -23.23
C LYS A 324 -4.32 35.03 -23.84
N LYS A 325 -3.09 34.86 -23.35
CA LYS A 325 -2.20 33.76 -23.76
C LYS A 325 -2.72 32.37 -23.36
N ARG A 326 -3.46 32.25 -22.25
CA ARG A 326 -4.12 31.00 -21.84
C ARG A 326 -5.30 30.66 -22.75
N ARG A 327 -6.12 31.65 -23.13
CA ARG A 327 -7.22 31.45 -24.08
C ARG A 327 -6.72 31.09 -25.49
N GLU A 328 -5.62 31.70 -25.94
CA GLU A 328 -4.97 31.36 -27.21
C GLU A 328 -4.26 29.98 -27.18
N ALA A 329 -3.88 29.48 -25.99
CA ALA A 329 -3.32 28.13 -25.82
C ALA A 329 -4.41 27.05 -25.68
N GLU A 330 -5.49 27.35 -24.96
CA GLU A 330 -6.66 26.48 -24.80
C GLU A 330 -7.40 26.29 -26.16
N GLU A 331 -7.54 27.34 -26.98
CA GLU A 331 -8.09 27.23 -28.36
C GLU A 331 -7.14 26.49 -29.33
N ALA A 332 -5.83 26.47 -29.06
CA ALA A 332 -4.85 25.74 -29.88
C ALA A 332 -4.69 24.26 -29.49
N GLU A 333 -5.08 23.91 -28.27
CA GLU A 333 -5.05 22.54 -27.73
C GLU A 333 -6.35 21.79 -28.08
N GLU A 334 -7.49 22.48 -28.11
CA GLU A 334 -8.78 21.93 -28.58
C GLU A 334 -8.79 21.65 -30.09
N ALA A 335 -8.02 22.41 -30.89
CA ALA A 335 -7.84 22.15 -32.33
C ALA A 335 -6.88 20.97 -32.65
N ARG A 336 -6.16 20.43 -31.67
CA ARG A 336 -5.22 19.30 -31.84
C ARG A 336 -5.78 17.96 -31.38
N HIS A 337 -7.00 17.92 -30.84
CA HIS A 337 -7.64 16.69 -30.34
C HIS A 337 -8.57 15.98 -31.34
N VAL A 338 -8.50 16.32 -32.64
CA VAL A 338 -9.30 15.67 -33.71
C VAL A 338 -8.43 14.94 -34.74
N GLY A 339 -7.16 14.67 -34.44
CA GLY A 339 -6.34 13.85 -35.32
C GLY A 339 -4.98 13.56 -34.75
N LEU A 340 -4.80 12.33 -34.26
CA LEU A 340 -3.68 11.43 -34.55
C LEU A 340 -3.86 10.17 -33.71
N ALA A 341 -4.21 9.09 -34.40
CA ALA A 341 -4.04 7.71 -33.96
C ALA A 341 -2.66 7.21 -34.43
N GLY A 342 -2.05 6.32 -33.64
CA GLY A 342 -0.74 5.69 -33.86
C GLY A 342 0.36 6.41 -33.06
N ASP A 343 1.24 5.76 -32.30
CA ASP A 343 1.58 4.35 -32.12
C ASP A 343 2.39 4.23 -30.80
N ASP A 344 2.59 2.99 -30.35
CA ASP A 344 3.59 2.47 -29.40
C ASP A 344 3.11 2.13 -27.97
N ASP A 345 2.66 0.86 -27.86
CA ASP A 345 3.00 -0.21 -26.90
C ASP A 345 2.68 -0.03 -25.39
N ASP A 346 2.08 -0.95 -24.63
CA ASP A 346 1.42 -2.25 -24.82
C ASP A 346 0.67 -2.51 -23.49
N ASP A 347 -0.50 -3.16 -23.58
CA ASP A 347 -1.30 -3.81 -22.52
C ASP A 347 -1.87 -2.98 -21.34
N ASP A 348 -3.20 -2.73 -21.40
CA ASP A 348 -4.22 -2.73 -20.31
C ASP A 348 -5.33 -1.70 -20.61
N ASP A 349 -6.29 -2.14 -21.43
CA ASP A 349 -7.70 -1.75 -21.54
C ASP A 349 -8.04 -0.28 -21.19
N GLY A 350 -7.63 0.64 -22.07
CA GLY A 350 -8.05 2.04 -22.04
C GLY A 350 -9.49 2.24 -22.50
N GLU A 351 -10.48 1.67 -21.81
CA GLU A 351 -11.86 2.12 -21.93
C GLU A 351 -11.92 3.58 -21.40
N PRO A 352 -12.37 4.56 -22.20
CA PRO A 352 -12.60 5.90 -21.70
C PRO A 352 -13.60 5.81 -20.54
N ILE A 353 -13.40 6.64 -19.50
CA ILE A 353 -14.35 6.74 -18.39
C ILE A 353 -15.67 7.15 -19.01
N VAL A 354 -16.55 6.18 -19.23
CA VAL A 354 -17.89 6.38 -19.79
C VAL A 354 -18.51 7.51 -19.00
N GLU A 355 -18.85 8.61 -19.68
CA GLU A 355 -19.63 9.69 -19.12
C GLU A 355 -20.85 9.05 -18.48
N ILE A 356 -20.85 9.00 -17.14
CA ILE A 356 -21.91 8.33 -16.38
C ILE A 356 -23.19 9.08 -16.71
N GLU A 357 -24.05 8.44 -17.52
CA GLU A 357 -25.32 9.01 -17.95
C GLU A 357 -26.11 9.51 -16.73
N MET A 358 -26.54 10.76 -16.87
CA MET A 358 -27.05 11.57 -15.78
C MET A 358 -28.41 11.08 -15.28
N GLY A 359 -28.45 10.70 -14.00
CA GLY A 359 -29.66 10.58 -13.19
C GLY A 359 -29.42 9.85 -11.87
N MET A 360 -29.06 10.57 -10.80
CA MET A 360 -28.92 10.09 -9.39
C MET A 360 -27.61 9.37 -8.97
N GLY A 361 -26.57 9.32 -9.82
CA GLY A 361 -25.24 8.77 -9.49
C GLY A 361 -24.28 9.75 -8.79
N PRO A 362 -23.08 9.30 -8.39
CA PRO A 362 -22.04 10.18 -7.87
C PRO A 362 -21.64 11.19 -8.95
N ARG A 363 -21.56 12.48 -8.60
CA ARG A 363 -21.31 13.56 -9.57
C ARG A 363 -19.85 14.01 -9.56
N GLN A 364 -19.40 14.57 -10.68
CA GLN A 364 -18.15 15.31 -10.70
C GLN A 364 -18.32 16.62 -9.91
N ILE A 365 -17.45 16.86 -8.94
CA ILE A 365 -17.46 18.06 -8.09
C ILE A 365 -16.28 18.94 -8.49
N PRO A 366 -16.48 20.23 -8.77
CA PRO A 366 -15.40 21.15 -9.11
C PRO A 366 -14.35 21.23 -8.00
N TYR A 367 -13.06 21.18 -8.37
CA TYR A 367 -11.95 21.22 -7.39
C TYR A 367 -12.03 22.40 -6.41
N HIS A 368 -12.47 23.57 -6.86
CA HIS A 368 -12.57 24.76 -6.01
C HIS A 368 -13.62 24.62 -4.89
N GLU A 369 -14.70 23.86 -5.13
CA GLU A 369 -15.73 23.56 -4.12
C GLU A 369 -15.13 22.65 -3.03
N LEU A 370 -14.30 21.67 -3.42
CA LEU A 370 -13.61 20.79 -2.47
C LEU A 370 -12.53 21.52 -1.66
N VAL A 371 -11.83 22.46 -2.29
CA VAL A 371 -10.89 23.36 -1.60
C VAL A 371 -11.64 24.21 -0.57
N GLU A 372 -12.78 24.81 -0.92
CA GLU A 372 -13.57 25.58 0.06
C GLU A 372 -14.10 24.68 1.19
N ALA A 373 -14.66 23.52 0.83
CA ALA A 373 -15.25 22.57 1.77
C ALA A 373 -14.27 22.07 2.83
N THR A 374 -12.97 21.98 2.49
CA THR A 374 -11.89 21.49 3.37
C THR A 374 -11.02 22.61 3.94
N LYS A 375 -11.44 23.89 3.79
CA LYS A 375 -10.65 25.07 4.19
C LYS A 375 -9.23 25.06 3.60
N SER A 376 -9.13 24.76 2.31
CA SER A 376 -7.86 24.56 1.59
C SER A 376 -7.05 23.36 2.08
N PHE A 377 -7.73 22.24 2.36
CA PHE A 377 -7.14 21.01 2.91
C PHE A 377 -6.33 21.27 4.19
N ALA A 378 -6.92 22.05 5.09
CA ALA A 378 -6.29 22.43 6.35
C ALA A 378 -5.98 21.18 7.20
N ALA A 379 -4.89 21.22 7.96
CA ALA A 379 -4.42 20.08 8.73
C ALA A 379 -5.45 19.63 9.78
N GLU A 380 -6.20 20.56 10.37
CA GLU A 380 -7.26 20.30 11.33
C GLU A 380 -8.47 19.56 10.76
N GLU A 381 -8.68 19.59 9.44
CA GLU A 381 -9.72 18.81 8.79
C GLU A 381 -9.23 17.41 8.39
N LYS A 382 -7.95 17.07 8.59
CA LYS A 382 -7.43 15.75 8.21
C LYS A 382 -7.95 14.66 9.15
N LEU A 383 -8.67 13.70 8.61
CA LEU A 383 -9.22 12.53 9.33
C LEU A 383 -8.21 11.38 9.44
N GLY A 384 -7.32 11.26 8.45
CA GLY A 384 -6.32 10.21 8.39
C GLY A 384 -5.47 10.28 7.12
N GLN A 385 -4.43 9.44 7.05
CA GLN A 385 -3.60 9.28 5.85
C GLN A 385 -3.27 7.80 5.68
N GLY A 386 -3.56 7.27 4.48
CA GLY A 386 -3.18 5.93 4.05
C GLY A 386 -2.07 5.96 3.00
N GLY A 387 -1.74 4.79 2.44
CA GLY A 387 -0.68 4.65 1.43
C GLY A 387 -0.92 5.42 0.13
N PHE A 388 -2.18 5.80 -0.17
CA PHE A 388 -2.56 6.41 -1.44
C PHE A 388 -2.99 7.87 -1.35
N GLY A 389 -3.04 8.42 -0.13
CA GLY A 389 -3.51 9.79 0.07
C GLY A 389 -4.01 10.09 1.47
N ALA A 390 -4.40 11.34 1.66
CA ALA A 390 -4.98 11.83 2.90
C ALA A 390 -6.50 11.99 2.76
N VAL A 391 -7.22 11.70 3.84
CA VAL A 391 -8.68 11.88 3.91
C VAL A 391 -8.96 13.11 4.76
N TYR A 392 -9.77 14.02 4.23
CA TYR A 392 -10.15 15.27 4.89
C TYR A 392 -11.65 15.30 5.15
N ARG A 393 -12.04 15.84 6.28
CA ARG A 393 -13.40 16.27 6.55
C ARG A 393 -13.70 17.48 5.67
N GLY A 394 -14.89 17.49 5.08
CA GLY A 394 -15.38 18.59 4.29
C GLY A 394 -16.84 18.91 4.60
N TYR A 395 -17.26 20.13 4.28
CA TYR A 395 -18.66 20.53 4.31
C TYR A 395 -19.05 21.15 2.97
N LEU A 396 -19.82 20.42 2.16
CA LEU A 396 -20.32 20.92 0.89
C LEU A 396 -21.52 21.85 1.15
N ARG A 397 -21.26 23.16 1.11
CA ARG A 397 -22.20 24.20 1.57
C ARG A 397 -23.50 24.22 0.79
N GLU A 398 -23.45 24.02 -0.53
CA GLU A 398 -24.65 24.10 -1.38
C GLU A 398 -25.64 22.96 -1.10
N GLN A 399 -25.16 21.79 -0.68
CA GLN A 399 -25.98 20.61 -0.40
C GLN A 399 -26.19 20.41 1.10
N GLY A 400 -25.59 21.25 1.96
CA GLY A 400 -25.69 21.16 3.42
C GLY A 400 -25.10 19.88 3.99
N LEU A 401 -24.11 19.28 3.32
CA LEU A 401 -23.69 17.90 3.56
C LEU A 401 -22.25 17.82 4.08
N ALA A 402 -22.06 17.10 5.19
CA ALA A 402 -20.73 16.74 5.68
C ALA A 402 -20.18 15.53 4.92
N VAL A 403 -18.91 15.59 4.52
CA VAL A 403 -18.28 14.61 3.62
C VAL A 403 -16.87 14.24 4.08
N ALA A 404 -16.40 13.07 3.64
CA ALA A 404 -15.01 12.65 3.73
C ALA A 404 -14.38 12.70 2.32
N ILE A 405 -13.29 13.45 2.16
CA ILE A 405 -12.64 13.73 0.88
C ILE A 405 -11.27 13.05 0.88
N LYS A 406 -11.16 11.92 0.16
CA LYS A 406 -9.91 11.20 -0.07
C LYS A 406 -9.16 11.90 -1.21
N ARG A 407 -8.06 12.57 -0.88
CA ARG A 407 -7.18 13.27 -1.83
C ARG A 407 -5.94 12.41 -2.08
N PHE A 408 -5.78 11.97 -3.31
CA PHE A 408 -4.63 11.17 -3.72
C PHE A 408 -3.38 12.06 -3.82
N ALA A 409 -2.20 11.48 -3.58
CA ALA A 409 -0.95 12.23 -3.69
C ALA A 409 -0.76 12.78 -5.12
N LYS A 410 -0.20 14.01 -5.23
CA LYS A 410 0.07 14.66 -6.53
C LYS A 410 0.99 13.84 -7.42
N ASP A 411 2.00 13.22 -6.83
CA ASP A 411 2.92 12.29 -7.49
C ASP A 411 2.42 10.85 -7.41
N SER A 412 1.09 10.67 -7.39
CA SER A 412 0.47 9.34 -7.31
C SER A 412 1.12 8.42 -8.33
N SER A 413 1.72 7.36 -7.81
CA SER A 413 2.32 6.30 -8.62
C SER A 413 1.29 5.78 -9.63
N LYS A 414 1.75 5.04 -10.65
CA LYS A 414 0.84 4.34 -11.59
C LYS A 414 -0.26 3.58 -10.83
N GLN A 415 0.07 3.04 -9.65
CA GLN A 415 -0.87 2.38 -8.74
C GLN A 415 -1.96 3.31 -8.19
N GLY A 416 -1.63 4.49 -7.64
CA GLY A 416 -2.63 5.42 -7.10
C GLY A 416 -3.66 5.87 -8.14
N LYS A 417 -3.23 6.04 -9.40
CA LYS A 417 -4.15 6.33 -10.53
C LYS A 417 -5.01 5.13 -10.89
N LYS A 418 -4.47 3.90 -10.86
CA LYS A 418 -5.24 2.66 -11.07
C LYS A 418 -6.29 2.48 -9.99
N GLU A 419 -5.95 2.73 -8.72
CA GLU A 419 -6.89 2.64 -7.60
C GLU A 419 -7.98 3.69 -7.67
N TYR A 420 -7.65 4.95 -7.96
CA TYR A 420 -8.67 5.99 -8.17
C TYR A 420 -9.69 5.59 -9.25
N ARG A 421 -9.22 5.11 -10.40
CA ARG A 421 -10.10 4.68 -11.50
C ARG A 421 -10.94 3.46 -11.10
N SER A 422 -10.31 2.48 -10.47
CA SER A 422 -10.99 1.28 -9.99
C SER A 422 -12.08 1.62 -8.99
N GLU A 423 -11.76 2.45 -8.01
CA GLU A 423 -12.66 2.84 -6.94
C GLU A 423 -13.89 3.52 -7.53
N ILE A 424 -13.73 4.51 -8.43
CA ILE A 424 -14.85 5.12 -9.18
C ILE A 424 -15.65 4.07 -9.96
N LYS A 425 -14.97 3.22 -10.75
CA LYS A 425 -15.61 2.21 -11.61
C LYS A 425 -16.49 1.25 -10.81
N VAL A 426 -16.02 0.83 -9.65
CA VAL A 426 -16.71 -0.14 -8.80
C VAL A 426 -17.78 0.55 -7.94
N ILE A 427 -17.39 1.46 -7.03
CA ILE A 427 -18.31 1.98 -6.00
C ILE A 427 -19.44 2.85 -6.58
N SER A 428 -19.26 3.44 -7.77
CA SER A 428 -20.29 4.29 -8.38
C SER A 428 -21.59 3.54 -8.69
N ARG A 429 -21.49 2.23 -8.97
CA ARG A 429 -22.59 1.33 -9.35
C ARG A 429 -23.23 0.62 -8.17
N LEU A 430 -22.57 0.64 -7.00
CA LEU A 430 -22.99 -0.13 -5.83
C LEU A 430 -23.83 0.73 -4.89
N ARG A 431 -24.90 0.15 -4.32
CA ARG A 431 -25.77 0.79 -3.33
C ARG A 431 -26.20 -0.23 -2.28
N HIS A 432 -25.64 -0.12 -1.08
CA HIS A 432 -26.00 -1.00 0.03
C HIS A 432 -25.77 -0.30 1.37
N ARG A 433 -26.62 -0.56 2.37
CA ARG A 433 -26.57 0.13 3.68
C ARG A 433 -25.25 -0.08 4.43
N ASN A 434 -24.61 -1.22 4.20
CA ASN A 434 -23.32 -1.59 4.79
C ASN A 434 -22.13 -1.29 3.88
N LEU A 435 -22.29 -0.43 2.87
CA LEU A 435 -21.20 0.14 2.08
C LEU A 435 -21.10 1.65 2.34
N VAL A 436 -19.88 2.19 2.30
CA VAL A 436 -19.64 3.63 2.36
C VAL A 436 -20.01 4.24 1.01
N GLN A 437 -20.95 5.18 1.01
CA GLN A 437 -21.49 5.77 -0.20
C GLN A 437 -20.54 6.81 -0.81
N LEU A 438 -20.17 6.60 -2.08
CA LEU A 438 -19.53 7.63 -2.90
C LEU A 438 -20.57 8.68 -3.31
N ILE A 439 -20.29 9.94 -2.99
CA ILE A 439 -21.11 11.12 -3.31
C ILE A 439 -20.64 11.75 -4.62
N GLY A 440 -19.33 11.77 -4.85
CA GLY A 440 -18.77 12.39 -6.03
C GLY A 440 -17.27 12.19 -6.15
N TRP A 441 -16.72 12.76 -7.22
CA TRP A 441 -15.31 12.65 -7.55
C TRP A 441 -14.82 13.95 -8.17
N CYS A 442 -13.52 14.19 -8.13
CA CYS A 442 -12.88 15.30 -8.81
C CYS A 442 -11.65 14.78 -9.55
N HIS A 443 -11.56 15.15 -10.82
CA HIS A 443 -10.38 14.98 -11.67
C HIS A 443 -10.09 16.33 -12.31
N GLY A 444 -8.92 16.91 -12.05
CA GLY A 444 -8.48 18.11 -12.75
C GLY A 444 -7.33 18.82 -12.07
N ARG A 445 -6.47 19.48 -12.86
CA ARG A 445 -5.25 20.19 -12.37
C ARG A 445 -4.28 19.28 -11.60
N ASP A 446 -4.08 18.06 -12.10
CA ASP A 446 -3.24 17.03 -11.46
C ASP A 446 -3.71 16.59 -10.07
N GLU A 447 -4.99 16.84 -9.75
CA GLU A 447 -5.61 16.43 -8.50
C GLU A 447 -6.67 15.36 -8.76
N LEU A 448 -6.57 14.27 -8.00
CA LEU A 448 -7.52 13.17 -7.99
C LEU A 448 -8.15 13.09 -6.59
N LEU A 449 -9.46 13.27 -6.50
CA LEU A 449 -10.19 13.22 -5.24
C LEU A 449 -11.46 12.39 -5.35
N LEU A 450 -11.78 11.68 -4.27
CA LEU A 450 -13.04 10.98 -4.07
C LEU A 450 -13.77 11.58 -2.86
N VAL A 451 -15.08 11.74 -2.98
CA VAL A 451 -15.93 12.36 -1.97
C VAL A 451 -16.95 11.34 -1.49
N TYR A 452 -16.84 10.97 -0.23
CA TYR A 452 -17.67 9.98 0.47
C TYR A 452 -18.58 10.64 1.49
N GLU A 453 -19.64 9.92 1.87
CA GLU A 453 -20.35 10.24 3.11
C GLU A 453 -19.38 10.27 4.30
N LEU A 454 -19.57 11.22 5.21
CA LEU A 454 -18.79 11.26 6.45
C LEU A 454 -19.41 10.29 7.46
N VAL A 455 -18.69 9.20 7.75
CA VAL A 455 -19.12 8.21 8.75
C VAL A 455 -18.53 8.58 10.13
N PRO A 456 -19.36 8.88 11.15
CA PRO A 456 -18.94 9.64 12.32
C PRO A 456 -18.06 8.87 13.32
N ASN A 457 -18.28 7.57 13.52
CA ASN A 457 -17.54 6.79 14.52
C ASN A 457 -16.26 6.17 13.95
N ARG A 458 -15.70 6.72 12.87
CA ARG A 458 -14.40 6.31 12.31
C ARG A 458 -14.37 4.79 11.98
N SER A 459 -13.18 4.22 11.83
CA SER A 459 -12.97 2.83 11.46
C SER A 459 -12.87 1.89 12.67
N LEU A 460 -13.26 0.63 12.47
CA LEU A 460 -13.35 -0.42 13.49
C LEU A 460 -12.01 -0.69 14.20
N ASP A 461 -10.88 -0.57 13.50
CA ASP A 461 -9.55 -0.78 14.08
C ASP A 461 -9.24 0.17 15.26
N ILE A 462 -9.74 1.40 15.21
CA ILE A 462 -9.57 2.40 16.29
C ILE A 462 -10.31 1.96 17.56
N HIS A 463 -11.45 1.29 17.40
CA HIS A 463 -12.25 0.78 18.51
C HIS A 463 -11.70 -0.51 19.09
N LEU A 464 -11.15 -1.39 18.23
CA LEU A 464 -10.56 -2.64 18.68
C LEU A 464 -9.21 -2.41 19.37
N HIS A 465 -8.33 -1.57 18.81
CA HIS A 465 -6.91 -1.48 19.19
C HIS A 465 -6.42 -0.09 19.57
N GLY A 466 -7.26 0.93 19.43
CA GLY A 466 -6.92 2.32 19.74
C GLY A 466 -7.73 2.87 20.90
N ASN A 467 -7.81 4.21 20.95
CA ASN A 467 -8.58 4.94 21.97
C ASN A 467 -10.04 5.18 21.55
N GLY A 468 -10.62 4.26 20.78
CA GLY A 468 -12.03 4.33 20.38
C GLY A 468 -12.98 3.95 21.50
N THR A 469 -14.29 4.09 21.23
CA THR A 469 -15.35 3.61 22.12
C THR A 469 -15.23 2.10 22.33
N PHE A 470 -15.32 1.66 23.59
CA PHE A 470 -15.41 0.25 23.94
C PHE A 470 -16.64 -0.40 23.28
N LEU A 471 -16.40 -1.44 22.48
CA LEU A 471 -17.47 -2.19 21.80
C LEU A 471 -17.93 -3.35 22.67
N THR A 472 -19.16 -3.26 23.16
CA THR A 472 -19.84 -4.36 23.85
C THR A 472 -20.06 -5.54 22.90
N TRP A 473 -20.29 -6.73 23.44
CA TRP A 473 -20.53 -7.91 22.62
C TRP A 473 -21.68 -7.76 21.61
N PRO A 474 -22.87 -7.25 21.97
CA PRO A 474 -23.95 -7.03 21.00
C PRO A 474 -23.57 -6.07 19.86
N MET A 475 -22.74 -5.05 20.14
CA MET A 475 -22.23 -4.16 19.09
C MET A 475 -21.29 -4.91 18.14
N ARG A 476 -20.40 -5.76 18.67
CA ARG A 476 -19.48 -6.58 17.88
C ARG A 476 -20.24 -7.53 16.96
N VAL A 477 -21.26 -8.22 17.46
CA VAL A 477 -22.13 -9.10 16.67
C VAL A 477 -22.81 -8.32 15.53
N LYS A 478 -23.35 -7.13 15.84
CA LYS A 478 -23.97 -6.25 14.82
C LYS A 478 -22.99 -5.84 13.72
N ILE A 479 -21.74 -5.54 14.09
CA ILE A 479 -20.67 -5.14 13.17
C ILE A 479 -20.32 -6.28 12.22
N VAL A 480 -20.09 -7.49 12.74
CA VAL A 480 -19.72 -8.64 11.89
C VAL A 480 -20.85 -9.06 10.95
N LEU A 481 -22.10 -9.00 11.41
CA LEU A 481 -23.26 -9.25 10.56
C LEU A 481 -23.42 -8.18 9.48
N GLY A 482 -23.14 -6.91 9.81
CA GLY A 482 -23.14 -5.82 8.84
C GLY A 482 -22.06 -5.99 7.76
N LEU A 483 -20.85 -6.39 8.16
CA LEU A 483 -19.76 -6.68 7.22
C LEU A 483 -20.10 -7.87 6.32
N GLY A 484 -20.62 -8.97 6.88
CA GLY A 484 -21.02 -10.11 6.08
C GLY A 484 -22.19 -9.82 5.14
N SER A 485 -23.12 -8.94 5.53
CA SER A 485 -24.17 -8.43 4.63
C SER A 485 -23.59 -7.61 3.47
N ALA A 486 -22.50 -6.85 3.70
CA ALA A 486 -21.81 -6.15 2.63
C ALA A 486 -21.16 -7.13 1.64
N LEU A 487 -20.42 -8.12 2.13
CA LEU A 487 -19.79 -9.12 1.26
C LEU A 487 -20.83 -9.95 0.50
N PHE A 488 -21.94 -10.35 1.13
CA PHE A 488 -23.01 -11.08 0.46
C PHE A 488 -23.58 -10.30 -0.73
N TYR A 489 -23.81 -8.99 -0.54
CA TYR A 489 -24.22 -8.11 -1.64
C TYR A 489 -23.18 -8.07 -2.77
N LEU A 490 -21.90 -7.92 -2.42
CA LEU A 490 -20.80 -7.82 -3.39
C LEU A 490 -20.59 -9.11 -4.18
N HIS A 491 -20.66 -10.27 -3.52
CA HIS A 491 -20.33 -11.56 -4.12
C HIS A 491 -21.50 -12.21 -4.85
N GLU A 492 -22.75 -12.01 -4.38
CA GLU A 492 -23.87 -12.84 -4.83
C GLU A 492 -25.13 -12.07 -5.28
N GLU A 493 -25.39 -10.85 -4.77
CA GLU A 493 -26.61 -10.11 -5.12
C GLU A 493 -26.42 -9.11 -6.26
N TRP A 494 -25.20 -8.61 -6.48
CA TRP A 494 -24.91 -7.69 -7.56
C TRP A 494 -24.72 -8.40 -8.91
N GLU A 495 -24.98 -7.69 -10.01
CA GLU A 495 -24.95 -8.20 -11.39
C GLU A 495 -23.66 -8.95 -11.75
N GLN A 496 -22.54 -8.48 -11.21
CA GLN A 496 -21.24 -9.13 -11.30
C GLN A 496 -20.67 -9.32 -9.89
N CYS A 497 -19.92 -10.39 -9.66
CA CYS A 497 -19.20 -10.58 -8.41
C CYS A 497 -18.16 -9.45 -8.26
N VAL A 498 -18.15 -8.81 -7.11
CA VAL A 498 -17.16 -7.80 -6.75
C VAL A 498 -16.24 -8.36 -5.68
N VAL A 499 -14.98 -8.61 -6.04
CA VAL A 499 -13.96 -8.99 -5.06
C VAL A 499 -13.30 -7.72 -4.55
N HIS A 500 -13.38 -7.50 -3.24
CA HIS A 500 -12.92 -6.29 -2.55
C HIS A 500 -11.39 -6.26 -2.40
N ARG A 501 -10.77 -7.39 -2.03
CA ARG A 501 -9.32 -7.62 -1.89
C ARG A 501 -8.59 -6.91 -0.75
N ASP A 502 -9.28 -6.07 0.01
CA ASP A 502 -8.70 -5.37 1.17
C ASP A 502 -9.67 -5.29 2.35
N ILE A 503 -10.33 -6.40 2.69
CA ILE A 503 -11.21 -6.47 3.86
C ILE A 503 -10.37 -6.51 5.12
N LYS A 504 -10.50 -5.48 5.96
CA LYS A 504 -9.79 -5.32 7.24
C LYS A 504 -10.49 -4.27 8.10
N PRO A 505 -10.27 -4.23 9.44
CA PRO A 505 -11.00 -3.32 10.31
C PRO A 505 -10.81 -1.82 10.00
N SER A 506 -9.65 -1.42 9.47
CA SER A 506 -9.42 -0.02 9.07
C SER A 506 -10.23 0.43 7.84
N ASN A 507 -10.78 -0.52 7.08
CA ASN A 507 -11.68 -0.26 5.96
C ASN A 507 -13.17 -0.45 6.34
N VAL A 508 -13.48 -0.79 7.59
CA VAL A 508 -14.85 -0.92 8.11
C VAL A 508 -15.19 0.28 8.98
N MET A 509 -15.99 1.20 8.46
CA MET A 509 -16.44 2.40 9.15
C MET A 509 -17.69 2.16 9.98
N LEU A 510 -17.90 2.93 11.05
CA LEU A 510 -19.03 2.79 11.98
C LEU A 510 -19.95 4.02 11.95
N ASP A 511 -21.23 3.81 11.61
CA ASP A 511 -22.24 4.88 11.61
C ASP A 511 -22.65 5.33 13.03
N GLU A 512 -23.57 6.29 13.17
CA GLU A 512 -24.04 6.81 14.47
C GLU A 512 -24.55 5.70 15.42
N SER A 513 -25.10 4.63 14.85
CA SER A 513 -25.63 3.47 15.58
C SER A 513 -24.66 2.29 15.62
N PHE A 514 -23.39 2.54 15.32
CA PHE A 514 -22.29 1.56 15.25
C PHE A 514 -22.58 0.40 14.28
N ASN A 515 -23.34 0.63 13.21
CA ASN A 515 -23.42 -0.33 12.12
C ASN A 515 -22.18 -0.25 11.24
N ALA A 516 -21.74 -1.40 10.73
CA ALA A 516 -20.60 -1.49 9.83
C ALA A 516 -20.94 -0.96 8.42
N LYS A 517 -20.03 -0.18 7.86
CA LYS A 517 -19.99 0.25 6.45
C LYS A 517 -18.60 -0.05 5.87
N LEU A 518 -18.51 -0.98 4.93
CA LEU A 518 -17.27 -1.31 4.22
C LEU A 518 -16.94 -0.22 3.20
N GLY A 519 -15.70 0.25 3.22
CA GLY A 519 -15.16 1.23 2.27
C GLY A 519 -13.81 0.79 1.68
N ASP A 520 -13.21 1.70 0.92
CA ASP A 520 -11.92 1.55 0.21
C ASP A 520 -11.91 0.47 -0.89
N PHE A 521 -12.56 0.81 -2.02
CA PHE A 521 -12.67 -0.06 -3.19
C PHE A 521 -11.50 0.12 -4.19
N GLY A 522 -10.37 0.67 -3.75
CA GLY A 522 -9.21 0.93 -4.62
C GLY A 522 -8.66 -0.33 -5.30
N LEU A 523 -8.66 -1.45 -4.58
CA LEU A 523 -8.21 -2.75 -5.08
C LEU A 523 -9.34 -3.59 -5.71
N ALA A 524 -10.59 -3.17 -5.56
CA ALA A 524 -11.74 -3.99 -5.93
C ALA A 524 -11.82 -4.26 -7.44
N ARG A 525 -12.34 -5.42 -7.85
CA ARG A 525 -12.50 -5.78 -9.27
C ARG A 525 -13.82 -6.51 -9.50
N PHE A 526 -14.36 -6.34 -10.71
CA PHE A 526 -15.51 -7.12 -11.18
C PHE A 526 -15.01 -8.45 -11.74
N ILE A 527 -15.65 -9.55 -11.31
CA ILE A 527 -15.46 -10.90 -11.83
C ILE A 527 -16.82 -11.38 -12.33
N ASP A 528 -16.86 -11.93 -13.53
CA ASP A 528 -18.05 -12.61 -14.02
C ASP A 528 -18.31 -13.83 -13.13
N HIS A 529 -19.55 -13.97 -12.65
CA HIS A 529 -19.99 -15.09 -11.81
C HIS A 529 -19.64 -16.46 -12.41
N ALA A 530 -19.53 -16.55 -13.74
CA ALA A 530 -19.17 -17.79 -14.44
C ALA A 530 -17.68 -18.16 -14.39
N VAL A 531 -16.76 -17.21 -14.14
CA VAL A 531 -15.31 -17.40 -14.31
C VAL A 531 -14.61 -17.81 -12.99
N GLY A 532 -15.21 -17.52 -11.83
CA GLY A 532 -14.78 -18.00 -10.49
C GLY A 532 -13.48 -17.40 -9.93
N MET A 533 -12.43 -17.23 -10.76
CA MET A 533 -11.14 -16.68 -10.35
C MET A 533 -10.60 -15.69 -11.39
N GLN A 534 -9.98 -14.61 -10.93
CA GLN A 534 -9.31 -13.65 -11.81
C GLN A 534 -7.83 -13.54 -11.46
N THR A 535 -6.98 -13.68 -12.47
CA THR A 535 -5.54 -13.43 -12.36
C THR A 535 -5.28 -11.95 -12.11
N MET A 536 -4.47 -11.66 -11.10
CA MET A 536 -4.11 -10.30 -10.70
C MET A 536 -2.79 -9.94 -11.36
N THR A 537 -2.66 -8.70 -11.82
CA THR A 537 -1.39 -8.15 -12.31
C THR A 537 -0.35 -7.96 -11.19
N ALA A 538 -0.79 -7.92 -9.93
CA ALA A 538 0.06 -7.82 -8.74
C ALA A 538 -0.68 -8.34 -7.50
N VAL A 539 0.04 -9.09 -6.64
CA VAL A 539 -0.43 -9.40 -5.28
C VAL A 539 -0.54 -8.07 -4.54
N SER A 540 -1.75 -7.72 -4.10
CA SER A 540 -2.01 -6.48 -3.36
C SER A 540 -3.07 -6.73 -2.31
N GLY A 541 -2.83 -6.19 -1.11
CA GLY A 541 -3.67 -6.33 0.08
C GLY A 541 -2.84 -6.07 1.34
N THR A 542 -3.47 -6.20 2.51
CA THR A 542 -2.81 -5.92 3.79
C THR A 542 -2.27 -7.20 4.44
N PRO A 543 -0.95 -7.29 4.75
CA PRO A 543 -0.38 -8.44 5.43
C PRO A 543 -1.17 -8.84 6.68
N GLY A 544 -1.42 -10.14 6.86
CA GLY A 544 -2.24 -10.70 7.94
C GLY A 544 -3.71 -10.89 7.59
N TYR A 545 -4.22 -10.22 6.55
CA TYR A 545 -5.59 -10.40 6.04
C TYR A 545 -5.62 -11.06 4.67
N VAL A 546 -4.52 -11.00 3.92
CA VAL A 546 -4.42 -11.59 2.58
C VAL A 546 -4.41 -13.10 2.68
N ASP A 547 -5.27 -13.73 1.88
CA ASP A 547 -5.30 -15.18 1.68
C ASP A 547 -3.93 -15.71 1.25
N PRO A 548 -3.37 -16.71 1.96
CA PRO A 548 -2.13 -17.37 1.58
C PRO A 548 -2.09 -17.85 0.13
N GLU A 549 -3.21 -18.34 -0.43
CA GLU A 549 -3.26 -18.75 -1.83
C GLU A 549 -3.09 -17.54 -2.78
N CYS A 550 -3.69 -16.39 -2.46
CA CYS A 550 -3.51 -15.16 -3.23
C CYS A 550 -2.05 -14.71 -3.28
N VAL A 551 -1.33 -14.85 -2.16
CA VAL A 551 0.11 -14.49 -2.11
C VAL A 551 0.93 -15.35 -3.05
N ILE A 552 0.60 -16.64 -3.15
CA ILE A 552 1.37 -17.61 -3.92
C ILE A 552 0.99 -17.60 -5.39
N THR A 553 -0.31 -17.54 -5.67
CA THR A 553 -0.83 -17.71 -7.03
C THR A 553 -1.02 -16.38 -7.76
N GLY A 554 -1.05 -15.25 -7.06
CA GLY A 554 -1.43 -13.97 -7.63
C GLY A 554 -2.86 -13.94 -8.18
N ARG A 555 -3.75 -14.83 -7.71
CA ARG A 555 -5.17 -14.87 -8.09
C ARG A 555 -6.02 -14.49 -6.90
N ALA A 556 -7.02 -13.64 -7.11
CA ALA A 556 -8.01 -13.30 -6.09
C ALA A 556 -9.40 -13.76 -6.54
N SER A 557 -10.22 -14.11 -5.56
CA SER A 557 -11.59 -14.62 -5.74
C SER A 557 -12.49 -14.23 -4.57
N SER A 558 -13.78 -14.56 -4.65
CA SER A 558 -14.71 -14.44 -3.52
C SER A 558 -14.20 -15.16 -2.27
N GLU A 559 -13.55 -16.32 -2.43
CA GLU A 559 -13.02 -17.14 -1.33
C GLU A 559 -11.85 -16.45 -0.63
N SER A 560 -11.09 -15.62 -1.35
CA SER A 560 -10.04 -14.81 -0.75
C SER A 560 -10.58 -13.67 0.11
N ASP A 561 -11.69 -13.06 -0.30
CA ASP A 561 -12.42 -12.09 0.53
C ASP A 561 -13.05 -12.76 1.76
N VAL A 562 -13.56 -13.99 1.61
CA VAL A 562 -14.07 -14.80 2.73
C VAL A 562 -12.96 -15.10 3.73
N TYR A 563 -11.74 -15.40 3.28
CA TYR A 563 -10.60 -15.55 4.17
C TYR A 563 -10.38 -14.27 5.00
N SER A 564 -10.27 -13.12 4.34
CA SER A 564 -10.09 -11.83 5.03
C SER A 564 -11.25 -11.53 6.00
N PHE A 565 -12.49 -11.85 5.63
CA PHE A 565 -13.65 -11.76 6.52
C PHE A 565 -13.50 -12.65 7.75
N GLY A 566 -13.02 -13.89 7.59
CA GLY A 566 -12.69 -14.79 8.69
C GLY A 566 -11.69 -14.19 9.67
N ILE A 567 -10.63 -13.55 9.15
CA ILE A 567 -9.66 -12.84 9.99
C ILE A 567 -10.33 -11.72 10.80
N VAL A 568 -11.21 -10.93 10.17
CA VAL A 568 -11.93 -9.85 10.86
C VAL A 568 -12.88 -10.41 11.94
N LEU A 569 -13.55 -11.55 11.70
CA LEU A 569 -14.37 -12.21 12.72
C LEU A 569 -13.54 -12.56 13.96
N LEU A 570 -12.39 -13.19 13.76
CA LEU A 570 -11.48 -13.57 14.83
C LEU A 570 -10.94 -12.33 15.57
N GLU A 571 -10.53 -11.30 14.84
CA GLU A 571 -10.00 -10.07 15.43
C GLU A 571 -11.06 -9.33 16.25
N VAL A 572 -12.32 -9.30 15.80
CA VAL A 572 -13.45 -8.73 16.56
C VAL A 572 -13.76 -9.54 17.81
N ALA A 573 -13.73 -10.88 17.73
CA ALA A 573 -14.01 -11.75 18.88
C ALA A 573 -12.88 -11.70 19.92
N CYS A 574 -11.64 -11.76 19.47
CA CYS A 574 -10.45 -11.89 20.32
C CYS A 574 -9.88 -10.54 20.78
N GLY A 575 -10.20 -9.44 20.10
CA GLY A 575 -9.62 -8.12 20.39
C GLY A 575 -8.12 -8.05 20.14
N ARG A 576 -7.57 -8.94 19.30
CA ARG A 576 -6.14 -9.08 19.02
C ARG A 576 -5.90 -8.93 17.51
N ARG A 577 -4.83 -8.22 17.13
CA ARG A 577 -4.44 -8.06 15.73
C ARG A 577 -4.06 -9.43 15.13
N PRO A 578 -4.24 -9.64 13.80
CA PRO A 578 -3.94 -10.93 13.16
C PRO A 578 -2.48 -11.34 13.31
N MET A 579 -1.59 -10.35 13.33
CA MET A 579 -0.17 -10.51 13.57
C MET A 579 0.30 -9.44 14.57
N SER A 580 1.04 -9.86 15.60
CA SER A 580 1.72 -8.97 16.52
C SER A 580 3.02 -9.60 17.04
N LEU A 581 3.98 -8.78 17.45
CA LEU A 581 5.16 -9.27 18.15
C LEU A 581 4.76 -9.72 19.57
N GLN A 582 5.25 -10.87 20.02
CA GLN A 582 5.11 -11.28 21.42
C GLN A 582 6.14 -10.53 22.28
N ASP A 583 5.69 -9.96 23.40
CA ASP A 583 6.54 -9.23 24.37
C ASP A 583 7.57 -10.11 25.09
N ASN A 584 7.44 -11.43 25.00
CA ASN A 584 8.39 -12.35 25.61
C ASN A 584 9.64 -12.45 24.72
N GLN A 585 10.83 -12.40 25.35
CA GLN A 585 12.22 -12.31 24.84
C GLN A 585 12.66 -13.29 23.71
N LYS A 586 11.75 -13.88 22.93
CA LYS A 586 11.99 -14.86 21.87
C LYS A 586 11.58 -14.41 20.45
N ASN A 587 11.30 -13.12 20.22
CA ASN A 587 10.95 -12.58 18.88
C ASN A 587 9.84 -13.38 18.14
N GLY A 588 8.96 -14.05 18.87
CA GLY A 588 7.89 -14.85 18.27
C GLY A 588 6.80 -13.96 17.69
N ILE A 589 6.42 -14.18 16.43
CA ILE A 589 5.23 -13.54 15.87
C ILE A 589 4.01 -14.32 16.35
N PHE A 590 3.14 -13.63 17.09
CA PHE A 590 1.80 -14.11 17.37
C PHE A 590 0.99 -14.11 16.07
N ARG A 591 0.42 -15.27 15.71
CA ARG A 591 -0.53 -15.41 14.60
C ARG A 591 -1.88 -15.80 15.15
N LEU A 592 -2.87 -14.93 14.97
CA LEU A 592 -4.20 -15.09 15.54
C LEU A 592 -4.84 -16.42 15.13
N VAL A 593 -4.79 -16.75 13.83
CA VAL A 593 -5.42 -17.98 13.31
C VAL A 593 -4.81 -19.23 13.93
N GLU A 594 -3.48 -19.33 13.98
CA GLU A 594 -2.77 -20.48 14.57
C GLU A 594 -3.16 -20.66 16.05
N TRP A 595 -3.11 -19.58 16.83
CA TRP A 595 -3.44 -19.61 18.25
C TRP A 595 -4.89 -20.00 18.52
N VAL A 596 -5.85 -19.44 17.77
CA VAL A 596 -7.27 -19.80 17.92
C VAL A 596 -7.52 -21.23 17.47
N TRP A 597 -6.84 -21.72 16.43
CA TRP A 597 -6.97 -23.11 15.99
C TRP A 597 -6.44 -24.11 17.02
N ASP A 598 -5.34 -23.76 17.71
CA ASP A 598 -4.81 -24.58 18.80
C ASP A 598 -5.80 -24.67 19.98
N LEU A 599 -6.47 -23.57 20.33
CA LEU A 599 -7.53 -23.56 21.35
C LEU A 599 -8.75 -24.38 20.90
N HIS A 600 -9.13 -24.29 19.61
CA HIS A 600 -10.16 -25.15 19.02
C HIS A 600 -9.81 -26.63 19.13
N GLY A 601 -8.56 -27.01 18.82
CA GLY A 601 -8.08 -28.38 18.97
C GLY A 601 -8.14 -28.93 20.39
N GLN A 602 -8.05 -28.05 21.38
CA GLN A 602 -8.16 -28.36 22.80
C GLN A 602 -9.62 -28.38 23.31
N GLY A 603 -10.58 -27.92 22.48
CA GLY A 603 -11.97 -27.76 22.88
C GLY A 603 -12.22 -26.54 23.77
N ASP A 604 -11.36 -25.52 23.72
CA ASP A 604 -11.38 -24.34 24.61
C ASP A 604 -11.37 -23.01 23.82
N VAL A 605 -12.16 -22.94 22.75
CA VAL A 605 -12.23 -21.73 21.90
C VAL A 605 -12.64 -20.48 22.68
N ILE A 606 -13.38 -20.64 23.79
CA ILE A 606 -13.90 -19.51 24.57
C ILE A 606 -12.78 -18.72 25.26
N SER A 607 -11.66 -19.38 25.57
CA SER A 607 -10.45 -18.72 26.09
C SER A 607 -9.82 -17.75 25.09
N ALA A 608 -10.24 -17.77 23.82
CA ALA A 608 -9.80 -16.79 22.83
C ALA A 608 -10.55 -15.45 22.91
N ALA A 609 -11.66 -15.36 23.67
CA ALA A 609 -12.47 -14.15 23.77
C ALA A 609 -11.66 -12.96 24.28
N ASP A 610 -11.99 -11.75 23.79
CA ASP A 610 -11.36 -10.50 24.24
C ASP A 610 -11.53 -10.32 25.76
N GLU A 611 -10.42 -10.35 26.48
CA GLU A 611 -10.35 -10.22 27.93
C GLU A 611 -11.04 -8.96 28.45
N ARG A 612 -11.10 -7.89 27.64
CA ARG A 612 -11.78 -6.63 28.01
C ARG A 612 -13.29 -6.76 28.10
N LEU A 613 -13.89 -7.79 27.49
CA LEU A 613 -15.31 -8.08 27.65
C LEU A 613 -15.62 -8.65 29.04
N ASN A 614 -14.62 -9.18 29.76
CA ASN A 614 -14.77 -9.68 31.14
C ASN A 614 -15.96 -10.65 31.33
N GLY A 615 -16.19 -11.52 30.34
CA GLY A 615 -17.29 -12.49 30.34
C GLY A 615 -18.67 -11.91 29.96
N ASP A 616 -18.78 -10.63 29.62
CA ASP A 616 -20.03 -9.99 29.17
C ASP A 616 -20.32 -10.27 27.68
N TYR A 617 -20.56 -11.53 27.37
CA TYR A 617 -20.95 -12.03 26.05
C TYR A 617 -21.81 -13.30 26.18
N ASP A 618 -22.62 -13.57 25.15
CA ASP A 618 -23.27 -14.88 25.05
C ASP A 618 -22.22 -15.91 24.59
N VAL A 619 -22.04 -16.97 25.38
CA VAL A 619 -21.02 -18.00 25.13
C VAL A 619 -21.29 -18.71 23.80
N SER A 620 -22.54 -19.02 23.49
CA SER A 620 -22.89 -19.74 22.26
C SER A 620 -22.68 -18.87 21.02
N GLU A 621 -22.95 -17.56 21.11
CA GLU A 621 -22.63 -16.61 20.04
C GLU A 621 -21.12 -16.43 19.85
N MET A 622 -20.36 -16.32 20.95
CA MET A 622 -18.91 -16.16 20.91
C MET A 622 -18.23 -17.38 20.25
N GLU A 623 -18.57 -18.59 20.71
CA GLU A 623 -18.08 -19.83 20.10
C GLU A 623 -18.41 -19.91 18.61
N ARG A 624 -19.60 -19.45 18.22
CA ARG A 624 -20.05 -19.44 16.83
C ARG A 624 -19.27 -18.46 15.96
N VAL A 625 -19.06 -17.23 16.43
CA VAL A 625 -18.26 -16.23 15.70
C VAL A 625 -16.83 -16.73 15.50
N ILE A 626 -16.22 -17.28 16.55
CA ILE A 626 -14.85 -17.82 16.48
C ILE A 626 -14.79 -19.01 15.51
N THR A 627 -15.72 -19.96 15.62
CA THR A 627 -15.74 -21.16 14.78
C THR A 627 -15.99 -20.82 13.31
N VAL A 628 -16.91 -19.90 13.01
CA VAL A 628 -17.10 -19.40 11.64
C VAL A 628 -15.86 -18.63 11.16
N GLY A 629 -15.21 -17.86 12.03
CA GLY A 629 -13.93 -17.19 11.74
C GLY A 629 -12.86 -18.17 11.27
N LEU A 630 -12.67 -19.28 11.98
CA LEU A 630 -11.75 -20.36 11.60
C LEU A 630 -12.17 -21.05 10.29
N TRP A 631 -13.47 -21.29 10.09
CA TRP A 631 -13.99 -21.92 8.88
C TRP A 631 -13.74 -21.04 7.64
N CYS A 632 -13.96 -19.74 7.76
CA CYS A 632 -13.65 -18.75 6.73
C CYS A 632 -12.14 -18.62 6.49
N ALA A 633 -11.32 -18.66 7.55
CA ALA A 633 -9.86 -18.57 7.49
C ALA A 633 -9.17 -19.92 7.19
N HIS A 634 -9.92 -20.91 6.69
CA HIS A 634 -9.36 -22.23 6.40
C HIS A 634 -8.25 -22.13 5.33
N PRO A 635 -7.08 -22.77 5.50
CA PRO A 635 -5.97 -22.63 4.55
C PRO A 635 -6.29 -23.13 3.13
N ASP A 636 -7.08 -24.21 3.02
CA ASP A 636 -7.64 -24.69 1.76
C ASP A 636 -8.88 -23.86 1.36
N PRO A 637 -8.85 -23.14 0.22
CA PRO A 637 -9.98 -22.35 -0.29
C PRO A 637 -11.25 -23.17 -0.51
N SER A 638 -11.12 -24.43 -0.95
CA SER A 638 -12.26 -25.29 -1.27
C SER A 638 -13.04 -25.76 -0.03
N ALA A 639 -12.42 -25.68 1.14
CA ALA A 639 -13.04 -26.00 2.42
C ALA A 639 -13.69 -24.79 3.09
N ARG A 640 -13.46 -23.57 2.57
CA ARG A 640 -14.08 -22.34 3.09
C ARG A 640 -15.58 -22.32 2.72
N PRO A 641 -16.43 -21.72 3.56
CA PRO A 641 -17.83 -21.52 3.21
C PRO A 641 -17.96 -20.44 2.13
N SER A 642 -19.06 -20.44 1.37
CA SER A 642 -19.49 -19.21 0.73
C SER A 642 -19.92 -18.18 1.78
N ILE A 643 -19.91 -16.90 1.43
CA ILE A 643 -20.37 -15.87 2.38
C ILE A 643 -21.83 -16.07 2.81
N ARG A 644 -22.71 -16.56 1.91
CA ARG A 644 -24.07 -16.99 2.26
C ARG A 644 -24.08 -18.05 3.36
N ALA A 645 -23.25 -19.08 3.23
CA ALA A 645 -23.19 -20.17 4.21
C ALA A 645 -22.63 -19.67 5.56
N ALA A 646 -21.59 -18.83 5.53
CA ALA A 646 -21.03 -18.21 6.72
C ALA A 646 -22.07 -17.35 7.45
N MET A 647 -22.81 -16.51 6.72
CA MET A 647 -23.86 -15.66 7.28
C MET A 647 -25.03 -16.47 7.84
N ALA A 648 -25.49 -17.51 7.14
CA ALA A 648 -26.51 -18.41 7.65
C ALA A 648 -26.06 -19.08 8.96
N MET A 649 -24.79 -19.49 9.05
CA MET A 649 -24.25 -20.10 10.26
C MET A 649 -24.18 -19.11 11.43
N LEU A 650 -23.71 -17.87 11.19
CA LEU A 650 -23.65 -16.80 12.20
C LEU A 650 -25.02 -16.41 12.74
N GLN A 651 -26.06 -16.43 11.90
CA GLN A 651 -27.43 -16.03 12.27
C GLN A 651 -28.28 -17.18 12.84
N SER A 652 -27.79 -18.42 12.75
CA SER A 652 -28.54 -19.61 13.21
C SER A 652 -28.21 -19.98 14.65
N SER A 653 -29.11 -20.75 15.26
CA SER A 653 -28.87 -21.50 16.50
C SER A 653 -28.45 -22.95 16.22
N GLY A 654 -28.09 -23.27 14.98
CA GLY A 654 -27.81 -24.63 14.52
C GLY A 654 -26.46 -25.17 14.97
N GLN A 655 -26.18 -26.43 14.61
CA GLN A 655 -24.91 -27.09 14.89
C GLN A 655 -23.76 -26.44 14.11
N LEU A 656 -22.64 -26.20 14.79
CA LEU A 656 -21.45 -25.59 14.23
C LEU A 656 -20.75 -26.50 13.20
N PRO A 657 -20.04 -25.92 12.22
CA PRO A 657 -19.25 -26.71 11.27
C PRO A 657 -18.17 -27.50 12.01
N VAL A 658 -17.93 -28.73 11.57
CA VAL A 658 -16.88 -29.58 12.14
C VAL A 658 -15.57 -29.24 11.46
N LEU A 659 -14.66 -28.62 12.22
CA LEU A 659 -13.31 -28.29 11.76
C LEU A 659 -12.29 -29.33 12.28
N PRO A 660 -11.17 -29.53 11.56
CA PRO A 660 -10.10 -30.41 12.04
C PRO A 660 -9.48 -29.86 13.33
N ALA A 661 -9.15 -30.76 14.26
CA ALA A 661 -8.56 -30.40 15.55
C ALA A 661 -7.19 -29.72 15.45
N LYS A 662 -6.46 -29.93 14.35
CA LYS A 662 -5.22 -29.20 14.04
C LYS A 662 -5.41 -28.41 12.76
N MET A 663 -4.78 -27.23 12.69
CA MET A 663 -4.78 -26.43 11.48
C MET A 663 -4.15 -27.22 10.33
N PRO A 664 -4.85 -27.39 9.20
CA PRO A 664 -4.26 -28.05 8.04
C PRO A 664 -3.05 -27.28 7.54
N VAL A 665 -2.01 -28.00 7.16
CA VAL A 665 -0.86 -27.38 6.48
C VAL A 665 -1.30 -27.12 5.03
N PRO A 666 -1.28 -25.87 4.56
CA PRO A 666 -1.68 -25.58 3.20
C PRO A 666 -0.71 -26.28 2.22
N THR A 667 -1.27 -27.14 1.37
CA THR A 667 -0.52 -27.88 0.36
C THR A 667 -0.80 -27.23 -0.99
N TYR A 668 0.14 -26.41 -1.47
CA TYR A 668 0.03 -25.79 -2.79
C TYR A 668 0.63 -26.74 -3.82
N ALA A 669 -0.22 -27.43 -4.58
CA ALA A 669 0.24 -28.19 -5.73
C ALA A 669 0.76 -27.21 -6.80
N PRO A 670 1.88 -27.50 -7.49
CA PRO A 670 2.27 -26.72 -8.65
C PRO A 670 1.12 -26.77 -9.67
N PRO A 671 0.93 -25.71 -10.49
CA PRO A 671 -0.10 -25.74 -11.51
C PRO A 671 0.13 -26.98 -12.37
N VAL A 672 -0.90 -27.82 -12.52
CA VAL A 672 -0.95 -28.74 -13.66
C VAL A 672 -0.77 -27.84 -14.87
N ALA A 673 0.34 -28.00 -15.60
CA ALA A 673 0.54 -27.31 -16.86
C ALA A 673 -0.72 -27.59 -17.68
N SER A 674 -1.56 -26.57 -17.84
CA SER A 674 -2.73 -26.66 -18.69
C SER A 674 -2.18 -27.09 -20.04
N VAL A 675 -2.65 -28.23 -20.51
CA VAL A 675 -2.39 -28.73 -21.85
C VAL A 675 -3.21 -27.89 -22.84
N GLU A 676 -3.15 -26.57 -22.71
CA GLU A 676 -3.62 -25.58 -23.67
C GLU A 676 -2.41 -25.18 -24.51
N GLY A 677 -1.95 -26.15 -25.31
CA GLY A 677 -0.80 -26.01 -26.19
C GLY A 677 -0.64 -27.18 -27.18
N LEU A 678 -1.41 -28.26 -27.02
CA LEU A 678 -1.38 -29.41 -27.92
C LEU A 678 -2.51 -29.42 -28.97
N PHE A 679 -3.08 -28.29 -29.38
CA PHE A 679 -3.97 -28.25 -30.55
C PHE A 679 -3.89 -26.94 -31.33
N THR A 680 -2.71 -26.54 -31.82
CA THR A 680 -2.64 -25.62 -32.98
C THR A 680 -1.48 -25.99 -33.92
N SER A 681 -1.83 -26.12 -35.21
CA SER A 681 -0.99 -26.24 -36.41
C SER A 681 -0.34 -27.60 -36.73
N SER A 682 -1.10 -28.47 -37.39
CA SER A 682 -0.67 -29.07 -38.68
C SER A 682 -1.85 -29.71 -39.41
N THR A 683 -2.72 -28.88 -39.99
CA THR A 683 -3.50 -29.27 -41.16
C THR A 683 -2.88 -28.57 -42.38
N GLY A 684 -2.12 -29.32 -43.16
CA GLY A 684 -1.40 -28.76 -44.30
C GLY A 684 -0.61 -29.79 -45.08
N MET A 685 -1.32 -30.61 -45.85
CA MET A 685 -0.89 -31.26 -47.11
C MET A 685 0.09 -32.45 -47.01
N LEU A 686 -0.45 -33.66 -47.21
CA LEU A 686 0.05 -34.63 -48.21
C LEU A 686 -1.07 -35.63 -48.56
N SER A 687 -1.71 -35.35 -49.69
CA SER A 687 -2.31 -36.26 -50.70
C SER A 687 -2.48 -37.76 -50.37
N SER A 688 -3.73 -38.26 -50.41
CA SER A 688 -4.20 -39.15 -51.49
C SER A 688 -5.71 -39.45 -51.39
N SER A 689 -6.44 -39.02 -52.42
CA SER A 689 -7.43 -39.81 -53.18
C SER A 689 -8.64 -40.43 -52.46
N ALA A 690 -9.80 -39.76 -52.53
CA ALA A 690 -11.02 -40.30 -53.17
C ALA A 690 -12.14 -39.26 -53.25
N THR A 691 -12.76 -39.24 -54.41
CA THR A 691 -13.66 -38.26 -55.02
C THR A 691 -15.13 -38.35 -54.60
N GLN A 692 -15.85 -37.23 -54.81
CA GLN A 692 -17.30 -37.07 -55.13
C GLN A 692 -18.31 -37.22 -53.98
N SER A 693 -18.95 -36.17 -53.45
CA SER A 693 -19.93 -35.20 -53.99
C SER A 693 -21.41 -35.61 -53.88
N SER A 694 -22.15 -34.77 -53.13
CA SER A 694 -23.56 -34.33 -53.26
C SER A 694 -24.76 -35.23 -52.90
N SER A 695 -25.39 -34.83 -51.77
CA SER A 695 -26.80 -34.42 -51.56
C SER A 695 -27.98 -35.42 -51.54
N THR A 696 -28.72 -35.32 -50.41
CA THR A 696 -30.21 -35.46 -50.20
C THR A 696 -30.82 -36.85 -50.41
N THR A 697 -31.57 -37.46 -49.47
CA THR A 697 -32.87 -37.02 -48.90
C THR A 697 -33.28 -37.90 -47.70
N SER A 698 -34.10 -37.35 -46.79
CA SER A 698 -34.79 -38.03 -45.67
C SER A 698 -35.66 -39.22 -46.08
N GLY A 699 -35.84 -40.19 -45.17
CA GLY A 699 -36.89 -41.20 -45.24
C GLY A 699 -36.80 -42.33 -44.21
N TYR A 700 -37.43 -42.11 -43.04
CA TYR A 700 -38.17 -43.05 -42.19
C TYR A 700 -37.72 -44.52 -41.99
N ILE A 701 -37.53 -44.91 -40.73
CA ILE A 701 -38.14 -46.15 -40.18
C ILE A 701 -38.74 -45.85 -38.80
N THR A 702 -40.03 -46.15 -38.65
CA THR A 702 -40.76 -46.24 -37.39
C THR A 702 -41.51 -47.58 -37.39
N HIS A 703 -41.36 -48.34 -36.31
CA HIS A 703 -42.33 -49.33 -35.82
C HIS A 703 -42.27 -49.25 -34.28
N THR A 704 -43.21 -48.64 -33.55
CA THR A 704 -44.55 -49.12 -33.11
C THR A 704 -44.50 -50.55 -32.53
N SER A 705 -45.00 -50.90 -31.34
CA SER A 705 -45.82 -50.19 -30.33
C SER A 705 -46.14 -51.12 -29.14
N SER A 706 -46.37 -50.53 -27.95
CA SER A 706 -47.30 -50.94 -26.85
C SER A 706 -47.09 -52.30 -26.14
N SER A 707 -47.29 -52.50 -24.83
CA SER A 707 -48.22 -51.90 -23.85
C SER A 707 -47.85 -52.25 -22.39
N SER A 708 -48.36 -51.43 -21.48
CA SER A 708 -48.48 -51.47 -20.00
C SER A 708 -48.79 -52.80 -19.30
N ASN A 709 -48.20 -53.04 -18.11
CA ASN A 709 -48.92 -53.11 -16.81
C ASN A 709 -48.02 -53.40 -15.58
N THR A 710 -48.26 -52.59 -14.56
CA THR A 710 -48.22 -52.75 -13.09
C THR A 710 -47.71 -54.03 -12.38
N SER A 711 -46.92 -53.74 -11.32
CA SER A 711 -47.04 -54.13 -9.90
C SER A 711 -46.35 -55.39 -9.34
N THR A 712 -45.60 -55.13 -8.23
CA THR A 712 -45.31 -55.97 -7.04
C THR A 712 -44.46 -57.22 -7.23
N SER A 713 -43.54 -57.65 -6.35
CA SER A 713 -43.01 -57.19 -5.06
C SER A 713 -41.90 -58.18 -4.63
N ALA A 714 -40.84 -57.65 -3.99
CA ALA A 714 -40.06 -58.20 -2.87
C ALA A 714 -39.42 -59.61 -2.90
N GLY A 715 -38.12 -59.64 -2.51
CA GLY A 715 -37.38 -60.81 -2.02
C GLY A 715 -35.91 -60.80 -2.48
N SER A 716 -35.03 -59.93 -1.96
CA SER A 716 -34.11 -60.20 -0.82
C SER A 716 -33.31 -61.52 -0.95
N LYS A 717 -32.01 -61.43 -1.33
CA LYS A 717 -30.86 -61.71 -0.44
C LYS A 717 -29.51 -61.64 -1.17
N ASP A 718 -28.58 -60.98 -0.47
CA ASP A 718 -27.17 -61.33 -0.26
C ASP A 718 -26.11 -61.04 -1.33
N SER A 719 -25.18 -60.19 -0.86
CA SER A 719 -23.71 -60.31 -0.95
C SER A 719 -22.98 -59.33 -1.88
N SER A 720 -22.32 -58.35 -1.23
CA SER A 720 -20.88 -58.00 -1.36
C SER A 720 -20.31 -57.76 -2.77
N SER A 721 -19.43 -56.80 -3.05
CA SER A 721 -18.75 -55.75 -2.30
C SER A 721 -17.70 -55.20 -3.27
N LEU A 722 -17.46 -53.89 -3.21
CA LEU A 722 -16.15 -53.23 -3.36
C LEU A 722 -15.44 -53.22 -4.73
N LEU A 723 -15.21 -51.99 -5.20
CA LEU A 723 -13.93 -51.35 -5.57
C LEU A 723 -14.32 -49.89 -5.93
N LYS A 724 -14.19 -48.84 -5.11
CA LYS A 724 -13.00 -48.19 -4.53
C LYS A 724 -11.69 -48.49 -5.28
N HIS A 725 -11.19 -47.53 -6.06
CA HIS A 725 -10.09 -46.66 -5.63
C HIS A 725 -9.61 -45.67 -6.73
N GLN A 726 -9.09 -44.54 -6.22
CA GLN A 726 -8.01 -43.69 -6.77
C GLN A 726 -8.35 -42.86 -8.01
N TYR A 727 -8.01 -41.57 -8.08
CA TYR A 727 -6.80 -40.89 -7.58
C TYR A 727 -7.19 -39.69 -6.68
N LEU A 728 -6.61 -39.58 -5.47
CA LEU A 728 -5.36 -38.86 -5.15
C LEU A 728 -5.50 -37.35 -5.35
#